data_AF-A0A1I4CT16-F1
#
_entry.id   AF-A0A1I4CT16-F1
#
_cell.length_a   1.000
_cell.length_b   1.000
_cell.length_c   1.000
_cell.angle_alpha   90.00
_cell.angle_beta   90.00
_cell.angle_gamma   90.00
#
_symmetry.space_group_name_H-M   'P 1'
#
loop_
_entity.id
_entity.type
_entity.pdbx_description
1 polymer ?
#
loop_
_entity_poly.entity_id
_entity_poly.type
_entity_poly.pdbx_seq_one_letter_code
_entity_poly.pdbx_strand_id
1 'polypeptide(L)'
;MHDRAHIDDGTCPVCVGQLHGARDPVTGAPIVDHLAEAARDREVIARTIAEWSAHWIGHLLQELPPAIAKEARGDLLPDPAVLLRAGLADELFASEPFRGALSALQTDAVKLIDERLAGLPDFTEPVARPLPAALATAAARLEQMIDRIDRALAFAEWREDAGEALKAFLLAIRRGDDGNPDAPRAIGRRLTSLLRIVEGVAPLNAAIEQVRRMEVARVAHVAKKERISACGRAVAALDLLVPLGGLAQTQVDTLRRKLHNRSEHWRRAIYRNATIFAPDLTGTDMNARGVLELKVGRDGVTAPAQHVSNSSALRGALFGFFLAFREHVLAMRGGLSLLVLDDPQELLDHDNRQRLARGLAAAAAAGAQLFVTTHDRRFARLLVAENRAADRVQHLSVHAVNFVHPTLSLSPTIEEIDRRRQAFVANPDSAIDAQNYASDLRVFIEARLGDLFDDLAVPAHATSTLALTLFPLLDRLRTLIADGGGELFTNPILKRFVDDPGLAEGASPRRVLNTSHHDKASITYIDVKDVETAFVRLRTGVEKVHEQFRLYRWREPLAPTDAADTNVVPLPVMTRLSFSVPVCPDIAAFVGSRPAGGSQDTATEQLDGSWFEGKALFYVRGETLGFAIPSGAVALVEAEPYPGRDRNLVIARHQGNVLARRLVKAPGSLGISLAAQTPDPRTPRPTMTYDESKVRLYRIVGAIFTDMPPPLAGSGEATPVDTAPELARIEVAYRVREDSAVPLVLPGQVILGGTELRSGDIDALEGRLVAVTLDDGTSIFKRVGARLSGSLGHLRLFEAIGGLGSSMVIATEAVNGGTSMPVMASARRVLGVLYELP
;
A
#
# COMPACT_ATOMS: atom_id res chain seq x y z
N MET A 1 33.41 2.73 17.05
CA MET A 1 34.78 2.22 17.27
C MET A 1 35.72 2.96 16.34
N HIS A 2 36.83 3.50 16.87
CA HIS A 2 37.92 4.06 16.06
C HIS A 2 39.11 3.12 16.18
N ASP A 3 39.61 2.62 15.05
CA ASP A 3 40.83 1.84 14.99
C ASP A 3 42.05 2.69 15.39
N ARG A 4 42.85 2.20 16.33
CA ARG A 4 44.20 2.73 16.63
C ARG A 4 45.23 1.63 16.46
N ALA A 5 45.97 1.70 15.36
CA ALA A 5 47.19 0.93 15.13
C ALA A 5 48.39 1.72 15.67
N HIS A 6 48.85 1.43 16.88
CA HIS A 6 50.07 2.05 17.47
C HIS A 6 50.84 1.12 18.43
N ILE A 7 50.76 -0.21 18.27
CA ILE A 7 51.44 -1.13 19.21
C ILE A 7 52.95 -1.27 18.93
N ASP A 8 53.43 -0.95 17.72
CA ASP A 8 54.82 -1.23 17.32
C ASP A 8 55.89 -0.20 17.78
N ASP A 9 55.49 0.97 18.31
CA ASP A 9 56.45 2.04 18.65
C ASP A 9 56.93 2.03 20.12
N GLY A 10 56.57 1.00 20.90
CA GLY A 10 57.05 0.82 22.29
C GLY A 10 56.61 1.92 23.27
N THR A 11 55.49 2.59 22.96
CA THR A 11 54.89 3.68 23.73
C THR A 11 53.49 3.30 24.23
N CYS A 12 53.11 3.80 25.40
CA CYS A 12 51.81 3.52 26.01
C CYS A 12 50.69 4.16 25.20
N PRO A 13 49.66 3.42 24.72
CA PRO A 13 48.59 3.98 23.89
C PRO A 13 47.64 4.92 24.64
N VAL A 14 47.75 5.00 25.97
CA VAL A 14 46.91 5.85 26.84
C VAL A 14 47.62 7.14 27.24
N CYS A 15 48.87 7.06 27.71
CA CYS A 15 49.62 8.23 28.19
C CYS A 15 50.83 8.60 27.33
N VAL A 16 51.11 7.85 26.26
CA VAL A 16 52.21 8.06 25.30
C VAL A 16 53.62 7.92 25.93
N GLY A 17 53.72 7.49 27.19
CA GLY A 17 55.00 7.25 27.87
C GLY A 17 55.74 6.00 27.38
N GLN A 18 57.07 6.00 27.48
CA GLN A 18 57.93 4.89 27.00
C GLN A 18 57.71 3.63 27.85
N LEU A 19 57.39 2.49 27.21
CA LEU A 19 57.15 1.21 27.89
C LEU A 19 58.43 0.36 28.05
N HIS A 20 59.53 0.80 27.46
CA HIS A 20 60.81 0.10 27.53
C HIS A 20 61.35 0.07 28.98
N GLY A 21 61.51 -1.12 29.53
CA GLY A 21 62.00 -1.35 30.90
C GLY A 21 60.94 -1.30 32.00
N ALA A 22 59.68 -0.96 31.66
CA ALA A 22 58.59 -0.98 32.61
C ALA A 22 58.17 -2.42 32.94
N ARG A 23 58.01 -2.72 34.24
CA ARG A 23 57.60 -4.04 34.75
C ARG A 23 56.25 -3.94 35.43
N ASP A 24 55.41 -4.93 35.21
CA ASP A 24 54.15 -5.07 35.93
C ASP A 24 54.45 -5.36 37.41
N PRO A 25 53.92 -4.57 38.36
CA PRO A 25 54.27 -4.69 39.78
C PRO A 25 53.66 -5.91 40.46
N VAL A 26 52.67 -6.58 39.86
CA VAL A 26 51.99 -7.76 40.41
C VAL A 26 52.70 -9.04 39.95
N THR A 27 53.07 -9.10 38.68
CA THR A 27 53.67 -10.29 38.06
C THR A 27 55.19 -10.24 37.96
N GLY A 28 55.78 -9.03 38.04
CA GLY A 28 57.22 -8.80 37.95
C GLY A 28 57.81 -8.89 36.53
N ALA A 29 56.99 -9.22 35.52
CA ALA A 29 57.42 -9.37 34.13
C ALA A 29 57.36 -8.04 33.35
N PRO A 30 58.11 -7.90 32.24
CA PRO A 30 58.05 -6.71 31.38
C PRO A 30 56.62 -6.48 30.84
N ILE A 31 56.15 -5.23 30.89
CA ILE A 31 54.81 -4.87 30.40
C ILE A 31 54.65 -5.16 28.90
N VAL A 32 55.75 -5.09 28.14
CA VAL A 32 55.74 -5.41 26.70
C VAL A 32 55.40 -6.87 26.43
N ASP A 33 55.82 -7.80 27.29
CA ASP A 33 55.51 -9.22 27.16
C ASP A 33 54.03 -9.49 27.45
N HIS A 34 53.48 -8.83 28.47
CA HIS A 34 52.04 -8.86 28.77
C HIS A 34 51.18 -8.32 27.63
N LEU A 35 51.61 -7.24 26.98
CA LEU A 35 50.90 -6.68 25.82
C LEU A 35 50.98 -7.61 24.61
N ALA A 36 52.11 -8.30 24.40
CA ALA A 36 52.28 -9.27 23.33
C ALA A 36 51.48 -10.57 23.58
N GLU A 37 51.35 -11.00 24.83
CA GLU A 37 50.47 -12.11 25.22
C GLU A 37 49.00 -11.71 25.10
N ALA A 38 48.66 -10.49 25.52
CA ALA A 38 47.32 -9.94 25.36
C ALA A 38 46.89 -9.75 23.90
N ALA A 39 47.84 -9.49 23.01
CA ALA A 39 47.60 -9.45 21.57
C ALA A 39 47.37 -10.85 20.98
N ARG A 40 47.98 -11.91 21.53
CA ARG A 40 47.82 -13.30 21.07
C ARG A 40 46.46 -13.89 21.45
N ASP A 41 45.95 -13.54 22.62
CA ASP A 41 44.65 -14.01 23.12
C ASP A 41 43.64 -12.86 23.25
N ARG A 42 43.66 -11.96 22.26
CA ARG A 42 42.90 -10.71 22.24
C ARG A 42 41.40 -10.94 22.43
N GLU A 43 40.88 -12.06 21.95
CA GLU A 43 39.46 -12.39 22.05
C GLU A 43 39.05 -12.82 23.47
N VAL A 44 39.93 -13.49 24.22
CA VAL A 44 39.67 -13.89 25.60
C VAL A 44 39.85 -12.70 26.55
N ILE A 45 40.86 -11.87 26.30
CA ILE A 45 41.20 -10.72 27.15
C ILE A 45 40.29 -9.51 26.90
N ALA A 46 39.72 -9.39 25.70
CA ALA A 46 38.69 -8.39 25.42
C ALA A 46 37.33 -8.69 26.07
N ARG A 47 37.11 -9.93 26.54
CA ARG A 47 35.87 -10.32 27.21
C ARG A 47 35.90 -9.88 28.66
N THR A 48 34.80 -9.29 29.11
CA THR A 48 34.54 -9.13 30.54
C THR A 48 34.42 -10.51 31.22
N ILE A 49 34.63 -10.58 32.53
CA ILE A 49 34.48 -11.84 33.29
C ILE A 49 33.08 -12.46 33.07
N ALA A 50 32.05 -11.60 32.92
CA ALA A 50 30.69 -12.03 32.62
C ALA A 50 30.55 -12.66 31.21
N GLU A 51 31.19 -12.08 30.19
CA GLU A 51 31.20 -12.62 28.82
C GLU A 51 32.03 -13.91 28.73
N TRP A 52 33.15 -13.98 29.45
CA TRP A 52 33.93 -15.21 29.59
C TRP A 52 33.11 -16.32 30.26
N SER A 53 32.42 -16.02 31.37
CA SER A 53 31.55 -16.96 32.07
C SER A 53 30.40 -17.44 31.18
N ALA A 54 29.74 -16.52 30.46
CA ALA A 54 28.65 -16.86 29.53
C ALA A 54 29.13 -17.73 28.36
N HIS A 55 30.33 -17.47 27.84
CA HIS A 55 30.93 -18.28 26.78
C HIS A 55 31.14 -19.74 27.24
N TRP A 56 31.76 -19.95 28.41
CA TRP A 56 31.98 -21.29 28.94
C TRP A 56 30.68 -22.00 29.32
N ILE A 57 29.67 -21.27 29.81
CA ILE A 57 28.33 -21.83 30.01
C ILE A 57 27.76 -22.37 28.69
N GLY A 58 27.85 -21.57 27.62
CA GLY A 58 27.39 -21.98 26.29
C GLY A 58 28.17 -23.18 25.75
N HIS A 59 29.49 -23.17 25.88
CA HIS A 59 30.36 -24.24 25.41
C HIS A 59 30.11 -25.56 26.14
N LEU A 60 30.00 -25.54 27.47
CA LEU A 60 29.69 -26.73 28.26
C LEU A 60 28.31 -27.30 27.90
N LEU A 61 27.29 -26.46 27.69
CA LEU A 61 25.97 -26.94 27.26
C LEU A 61 25.95 -27.53 25.85
N GLN A 62 26.91 -27.19 24.99
CA GLN A 62 27.05 -27.75 23.64
C GLN A 62 27.80 -29.08 23.66
N GLU A 63 28.86 -29.18 24.47
CA GLU A 63 29.74 -30.37 24.51
C GLU A 63 29.22 -31.47 25.45
N LEU A 64 28.43 -31.13 26.47
CA LEU A 64 27.91 -32.12 27.40
C LEU A 64 26.90 -33.07 26.71
N PRO A 65 26.96 -34.39 27.00
CA PRO A 65 25.94 -35.32 26.55
C PRO A 65 24.53 -34.86 26.94
N PRO A 66 23.50 -35.04 26.09
CA PRO A 66 22.16 -34.51 26.35
C PRO A 66 21.56 -34.89 27.70
N ALA A 67 21.90 -36.07 28.23
CA ALA A 67 21.46 -36.53 29.55
C ALA A 67 22.03 -35.68 30.69
N ILE A 68 23.32 -35.31 30.63
CA ILE A 68 23.98 -34.48 31.65
C ILE A 68 23.67 -33.00 31.44
N ALA A 69 23.58 -32.55 30.19
CA ALA A 69 23.21 -31.18 29.85
C ALA A 69 21.82 -30.79 30.38
N LYS A 70 20.89 -31.75 30.49
CA LYS A 70 19.58 -31.54 31.11
C LYS A 70 19.72 -31.25 32.61
N GLU A 71 20.51 -32.05 33.32
CA GLU A 71 20.71 -31.90 34.76
C GLU A 71 21.55 -30.65 35.10
N ALA A 72 22.46 -30.21 34.21
CA ALA A 72 23.21 -28.95 34.40
C ALA A 72 22.30 -27.69 34.47
N ARG A 73 21.07 -27.77 33.95
CA ARG A 73 20.12 -26.64 33.89
C ARG A 73 19.19 -26.55 35.10
N GLY A 74 19.04 -27.61 35.89
CA GLY A 74 18.16 -27.67 37.06
C GLY A 74 18.92 -28.10 38.31
N ASP A 75 18.34 -27.86 39.49
CA ASP A 75 18.90 -28.43 40.72
C ASP A 75 18.39 -29.87 40.87
N LEU A 76 19.33 -30.80 41.03
CA LEU A 76 19.00 -32.16 41.45
C LEU A 76 18.52 -32.15 42.90
N LEU A 77 17.67 -33.12 43.23
CA LEU A 77 17.21 -33.30 44.60
C LEU A 77 18.40 -33.63 45.53
N PRO A 78 18.25 -33.37 46.86
CA PRO A 78 19.33 -33.56 47.82
C PRO A 78 19.91 -34.99 47.86
N ASP A 79 19.10 -35.99 47.54
CA ASP A 79 19.47 -37.39 47.69
C ASP A 79 18.79 -38.27 46.60
N PRO A 80 19.48 -39.26 46.02
CA PRO A 80 18.90 -40.20 45.06
C PRO A 80 17.66 -40.95 45.58
N ALA A 81 17.59 -41.26 46.87
CA ALA A 81 16.44 -41.88 47.51
C ALA A 81 15.20 -40.96 47.48
N VAL A 82 15.40 -39.64 47.62
CA VAL A 82 14.31 -38.65 47.50
C VAL A 82 13.78 -38.61 46.06
N LEU A 83 14.66 -38.74 45.06
CA LEU A 83 14.25 -38.83 43.66
C LEU A 83 13.42 -40.11 43.39
N LEU A 84 13.84 -41.26 43.94
CA LEU A 84 13.09 -42.51 43.83
C LEU A 84 11.72 -42.42 44.51
N ARG A 85 11.65 -41.78 45.67
CA ARG A 85 10.39 -41.52 46.37
C ARG A 85 9.46 -40.63 45.56
N ALA A 86 9.98 -39.52 45.04
CA ALA A 86 9.22 -38.59 44.22
C ALA A 86 8.59 -39.30 43.01
N GLY A 87 9.37 -40.12 42.29
CA GLY A 87 8.85 -40.86 41.14
C GLY A 87 7.85 -41.97 41.50
N LEU A 88 8.17 -42.81 42.49
CA LEU A 88 7.40 -44.03 42.79
C LEU A 88 6.21 -43.81 43.72
N ALA A 89 6.22 -42.75 44.53
CA ALA A 89 5.14 -42.38 45.43
C ALA A 89 4.40 -41.14 44.93
N ASP A 90 5.09 -40.02 44.76
CA ASP A 90 4.40 -38.74 44.60
C ASP A 90 3.86 -38.56 43.18
N GLU A 91 4.69 -38.75 42.15
CA GLU A 91 4.30 -38.62 40.75
C GLU A 91 3.35 -39.74 40.29
N LEU A 92 3.63 -40.99 40.70
CA LEU A 92 2.78 -42.13 40.36
C LEU A 92 1.36 -41.92 40.87
N PHE A 93 1.19 -41.54 42.14
CA PHE A 93 -0.13 -41.32 42.72
C PHE A 93 -0.74 -39.96 42.37
N ALA A 94 0.05 -39.04 41.82
CA ALA A 94 -0.45 -37.85 41.14
C ALA A 94 -0.93 -38.14 39.71
N SER A 95 -0.75 -39.33 39.14
CA SER A 95 -1.35 -39.63 37.83
C SER A 95 -2.88 -39.86 37.94
N GLU A 96 -3.60 -39.54 36.87
CA GLU A 96 -5.07 -39.56 36.85
C GLU A 96 -5.70 -40.90 37.33
N PRO A 97 -5.21 -42.08 36.92
CA PRO A 97 -5.78 -43.36 37.36
C PRO A 97 -5.64 -43.59 38.88
N PHE A 98 -4.53 -43.12 39.45
CA PHE A 98 -4.19 -43.29 40.86
C PHE A 98 -4.77 -42.19 41.77
N ARG A 99 -5.13 -41.01 41.24
CA ARG A 99 -5.98 -40.05 41.96
C ARG A 99 -7.44 -40.51 42.05
N GLY A 100 -7.91 -41.27 41.06
CA GLY A 100 -9.27 -41.76 40.97
C GLY A 100 -9.46 -43.14 41.60
N ALA A 101 -9.82 -44.11 40.76
CA ALA A 101 -10.25 -45.44 41.18
C ALA A 101 -9.18 -46.26 41.91
N LEU A 102 -7.89 -45.98 41.69
CA LEU A 102 -6.78 -46.70 42.31
C LEU A 102 -6.17 -45.99 43.54
N SER A 103 -6.78 -44.88 44.01
CA SER A 103 -6.29 -44.10 45.16
C SER A 103 -6.16 -44.90 46.44
N ALA A 104 -7.02 -45.90 46.65
CA ALA A 104 -6.95 -46.80 47.80
C ALA A 104 -5.64 -47.61 47.88
N LEU A 105 -4.87 -47.71 46.80
CA LEU A 105 -3.56 -48.39 46.79
C LEU A 105 -2.43 -47.54 47.40
N GLN A 106 -2.64 -46.22 47.55
CA GLN A 106 -1.59 -45.27 47.90
C GLN A 106 -0.96 -45.52 49.26
N THR A 107 -1.78 -45.60 50.32
CA THR A 107 -1.27 -45.63 51.69
C THR A 107 -0.31 -46.79 51.93
N ASP A 108 -0.67 -48.00 51.51
CA ASP A 108 0.17 -49.18 51.72
C ASP A 108 1.40 -49.21 50.81
N ALA A 109 1.26 -48.75 49.56
CA ALA A 109 2.35 -48.72 48.58
C ALA A 109 3.40 -47.68 48.96
N VAL A 110 3.00 -46.47 49.34
CA VAL A 110 3.90 -45.41 49.82
C VAL A 110 4.63 -45.87 51.08
N LYS A 111 3.91 -46.49 52.02
CA LYS A 111 4.54 -47.03 53.24
C LYS A 111 5.59 -48.10 52.93
N LEU A 112 5.32 -49.00 51.99
CA LEU A 112 6.28 -50.01 51.56
C LEU A 112 7.50 -49.37 50.85
N ILE A 113 7.28 -48.35 50.03
CA ILE A 113 8.35 -47.60 49.35
C ILE A 113 9.26 -46.94 50.40
N ASP A 114 8.69 -46.22 51.36
CA ASP A 114 9.44 -45.53 52.41
C ASP A 114 10.25 -46.51 53.29
N GLU A 115 9.65 -47.65 53.67
CA GLU A 115 10.33 -48.72 54.43
C GLU A 115 11.53 -49.32 53.67
N ARG A 116 11.43 -49.45 52.34
CA ARG A 116 12.48 -50.06 51.50
C ARG A 116 13.54 -49.05 51.06
N LEU A 117 13.19 -47.77 50.93
CA LEU A 117 14.15 -46.70 50.68
C LEU A 117 15.14 -46.56 51.83
N ALA A 118 14.70 -46.73 53.08
CA ALA A 118 15.56 -46.67 54.26
C ALA A 118 16.67 -47.75 54.31
N GLY A 119 16.58 -48.77 53.45
CA GLY A 119 17.59 -49.82 53.33
C GLY A 119 18.60 -49.63 52.19
N LEU A 120 18.52 -48.51 51.44
CA LEU A 120 19.48 -48.20 50.38
C LEU A 120 20.78 -47.58 50.96
N PRO A 121 21.93 -47.73 50.28
CA PRO A 121 23.16 -47.07 50.71
C PRO A 121 23.04 -45.54 50.72
N ASP A 122 23.60 -44.88 51.74
CA ASP A 122 23.60 -43.42 51.85
C ASP A 122 24.38 -42.76 50.69
N PHE A 123 23.90 -41.62 50.21
CA PHE A 123 24.61 -40.81 49.21
C PHE A 123 25.62 -39.87 49.88
N THR A 124 26.82 -39.79 49.31
CA THR A 124 27.86 -38.85 49.78
C THR A 124 28.01 -37.70 48.79
N GLU A 125 27.93 -36.46 49.27
CA GLU A 125 28.08 -35.27 48.42
C GLU A 125 29.50 -35.16 47.85
N PRO A 126 29.66 -34.81 46.55
CA PRO A 126 30.97 -34.62 45.96
C PRO A 126 31.68 -33.39 46.56
N VAL A 127 33.01 -33.43 46.57
CA VAL A 127 33.85 -32.34 47.10
C VAL A 127 33.73 -31.11 46.19
N ALA A 128 33.26 -29.99 46.75
CA ALA A 128 33.12 -28.73 46.02
C ALA A 128 34.48 -28.20 45.52
N ARG A 129 34.51 -27.70 44.28
CA ARG A 129 35.70 -27.15 43.63
C ARG A 129 35.51 -25.65 43.34
N PRO A 130 35.77 -24.77 44.31
CA PRO A 130 35.44 -23.37 44.16
C PRO A 130 36.32 -22.68 43.11
N LEU A 131 35.74 -21.75 42.36
CA LEU A 131 36.52 -20.89 41.46
C LEU A 131 37.39 -19.91 42.27
N PRO A 132 38.51 -19.41 41.71
CA PRO A 132 39.34 -18.41 42.38
C PRO A 132 38.53 -17.21 42.86
N ALA A 133 38.81 -16.70 44.06
CA ALA A 133 38.02 -15.65 44.72
C ALA A 133 37.83 -14.37 43.86
N ALA A 134 38.78 -14.06 42.98
CA ALA A 134 38.69 -12.95 42.05
C ALA A 134 37.57 -13.09 41.00
N LEU A 135 37.09 -14.31 40.75
CA LEU A 135 36.06 -14.63 39.76
C LEU A 135 34.69 -14.92 40.40
N ALA A 136 34.64 -15.17 41.72
CA ALA A 136 33.48 -15.71 42.41
C ALA A 136 32.17 -14.95 42.14
N THR A 137 32.18 -13.61 42.19
CA THR A 137 30.96 -12.81 42.01
C THR A 137 30.46 -12.79 40.57
N ALA A 138 31.37 -12.71 39.59
CA ALA A 138 31.02 -12.55 38.17
C ALA A 138 30.89 -13.89 37.42
N ALA A 139 31.37 -14.99 38.01
CA ALA A 139 31.29 -16.34 37.44
C ALA A 139 30.44 -17.32 38.29
N ALA A 140 29.68 -16.83 39.28
CA ALA A 140 28.84 -17.66 40.16
C ALA A 140 27.91 -18.63 39.42
N ARG A 141 27.39 -18.21 38.24
CA ARG A 141 26.53 -19.07 37.41
C ARG A 141 27.28 -20.24 36.76
N LEU A 142 28.55 -20.04 36.42
CA LEU A 142 29.40 -21.08 35.87
C LEU A 142 29.80 -22.07 36.97
N GLU A 143 30.17 -21.57 38.15
CA GLU A 143 30.47 -22.39 39.33
C GLU A 143 29.27 -23.27 39.72
N GLN A 144 28.08 -22.67 39.82
CA GLN A 144 26.84 -23.42 40.08
C GLN A 144 26.58 -24.52 39.03
N MET A 145 26.87 -24.24 37.75
CA MET A 145 26.68 -25.24 36.70
C MET A 145 27.68 -26.39 36.80
N ILE A 146 28.92 -26.12 37.19
CA ILE A 146 29.95 -27.14 37.44
C ILE A 146 29.52 -28.03 38.62
N ASP A 147 29.09 -27.42 39.74
CA ASP A 147 28.62 -28.17 40.91
C ASP A 147 27.44 -29.10 40.57
N ARG A 148 26.50 -28.65 39.72
CA ARG A 148 25.38 -29.47 39.25
C ARG A 148 25.84 -30.66 38.42
N ILE A 149 26.82 -30.46 37.55
CA ILE A 149 27.38 -31.52 36.71
C ILE A 149 28.08 -32.56 37.58
N ASP A 150 28.94 -32.12 38.51
CA ASP A 150 29.65 -33.00 39.44
C ASP A 150 28.67 -33.83 40.29
N ARG A 151 27.58 -33.21 40.75
CA ARG A 151 26.51 -33.91 41.48
C ARG A 151 25.75 -34.91 40.61
N ALA A 152 25.46 -34.58 39.35
CA ALA A 152 24.80 -35.50 38.43
C ALA A 152 25.66 -36.73 38.13
N LEU A 153 26.98 -36.54 38.01
CA LEU A 153 27.94 -37.63 37.86
C LEU A 153 28.00 -38.49 39.14
N ALA A 154 28.05 -37.87 40.33
CA ALA A 154 28.02 -38.59 41.60
C ALA A 154 26.72 -39.42 41.78
N PHE A 155 25.56 -38.92 41.34
CA PHE A 155 24.32 -39.70 41.32
C PHE A 155 24.40 -40.92 40.39
N ALA A 156 25.10 -40.79 39.26
CA ALA A 156 25.30 -41.88 38.33
C ALA A 156 26.25 -42.94 38.90
N GLU A 157 27.33 -42.53 39.55
CA GLU A 157 28.27 -43.42 40.25
C GLU A 157 27.58 -44.15 41.41
N TRP A 158 26.84 -43.44 42.27
CA TRP A 158 26.06 -44.05 43.35
C TRP A 158 25.07 -45.10 42.82
N ARG A 159 24.43 -44.85 41.68
CA ARG A 159 23.50 -45.81 41.07
C ARG A 159 24.22 -47.08 40.60
N GLU A 160 25.43 -46.96 40.09
CA GLU A 160 26.23 -48.13 39.70
C GLU A 160 26.66 -48.92 40.93
N ASP A 161 27.16 -48.25 41.98
CA ASP A 161 27.59 -48.87 43.23
C ASP A 161 26.43 -49.53 44.00
N ALA A 162 25.26 -48.87 44.04
CA ALA A 162 24.06 -49.37 44.69
C ALA A 162 23.20 -50.31 43.81
N GLY A 163 23.70 -50.71 42.63
CA GLY A 163 22.91 -51.36 41.58
C GLY A 163 22.14 -52.62 42.02
N GLU A 164 22.76 -53.52 42.78
CA GLU A 164 22.09 -54.73 43.29
C GLU A 164 21.01 -54.38 44.34
N ALA A 165 21.28 -53.44 45.24
CA ALA A 165 20.32 -52.98 46.24
C ALA A 165 19.12 -52.28 45.58
N LEU A 166 19.35 -51.46 44.55
CA LEU A 166 18.31 -50.81 43.75
C LEU A 166 17.42 -51.81 43.01
N LYS A 167 18.02 -52.86 42.44
CA LYS A 167 17.27 -53.92 41.75
C LYS A 167 16.38 -54.70 42.73
N ALA A 168 16.90 -55.04 43.91
CA ALA A 168 16.13 -55.68 44.97
C ALA A 168 14.97 -54.78 45.44
N PHE A 169 15.23 -53.49 45.66
CA PHE A 169 14.23 -52.47 46.00
C PHE A 169 13.08 -52.41 44.97
N LEU A 170 13.40 -52.28 43.67
CA LEU A 170 12.39 -52.21 42.61
C LEU A 170 11.58 -53.50 42.47
N LEU A 171 12.21 -54.66 42.63
CA LEU A 171 11.53 -55.95 42.60
C LEU A 171 10.57 -56.11 43.78
N ALA A 172 10.99 -55.71 44.99
CA ALA A 172 10.14 -55.75 46.18
C ALA A 172 8.89 -54.87 46.04
N ILE A 173 9.01 -53.66 45.49
CA ILE A 173 7.87 -52.76 45.26
C ILE A 173 6.94 -53.29 44.17
N ARG A 174 7.49 -53.78 43.07
CA ARG A 174 6.69 -54.18 41.89
C ARG A 174 6.05 -55.55 42.06
N ARG A 175 6.81 -56.54 42.53
CA ARG A 175 6.38 -57.94 42.62
C ARG A 175 6.18 -58.39 44.05
N GLY A 176 6.91 -57.83 45.02
CA GLY A 176 6.96 -58.38 46.37
C GLY A 176 7.75 -59.70 46.39
N ASP A 177 8.50 -59.92 47.47
CA ASP A 177 9.31 -61.13 47.62
C ASP A 177 8.41 -62.31 47.99
N ASP A 178 8.55 -63.44 47.28
CA ASP A 178 7.73 -64.63 47.56
C ASP A 178 7.99 -65.17 48.97
N GLY A 179 6.92 -65.31 49.76
CA GLY A 179 7.00 -65.71 51.18
C GLY A 179 7.20 -64.55 52.17
N ASN A 180 7.34 -63.31 51.70
CA ASN A 180 7.42 -62.13 52.57
C ASN A 180 6.00 -61.61 52.92
N PRO A 181 5.69 -61.29 54.19
CA PRO A 181 4.42 -60.65 54.57
C PRO A 181 4.12 -59.33 53.86
N ASP A 182 5.14 -58.69 53.26
CA ASP A 182 4.98 -57.48 52.45
C ASP A 182 4.56 -57.74 50.99
N ALA A 183 4.60 -59.00 50.50
CA ALA A 183 4.22 -59.34 49.13
C ALA A 183 2.80 -58.89 48.71
N PRO A 184 1.77 -58.92 49.60
CA PRO A 184 0.44 -58.39 49.31
C PRO A 184 0.40 -56.86 49.24
N ARG A 185 1.42 -56.14 49.74
CA ARG A 185 1.53 -54.68 49.70
C ARG A 185 2.16 -54.17 48.39
N ALA A 186 2.80 -55.06 47.62
CA ALA A 186 3.42 -54.72 46.34
C ALA A 186 2.39 -54.27 45.29
N ILE A 187 2.65 -53.13 44.65
CA ILE A 187 1.67 -52.44 43.80
C ILE A 187 1.33 -53.24 42.54
N GLY A 188 2.31 -53.91 41.92
CA GLY A 188 2.08 -54.69 40.71
C GLY A 188 1.19 -55.92 40.92
N ARG A 189 1.27 -56.58 42.08
CA ARG A 189 0.37 -57.71 42.41
C ARG A 189 -1.07 -57.26 42.64
N ARG A 190 -1.27 -56.13 43.32
CA ARG A 190 -2.61 -55.57 43.56
C ARG A 190 -3.28 -55.16 42.25
N LEU A 191 -2.55 -54.50 41.35
CA LEU A 191 -3.06 -54.14 40.02
C LEU A 191 -3.42 -55.36 39.18
N THR A 192 -2.58 -56.40 39.20
CA THR A 192 -2.85 -57.66 38.48
C THR A 192 -4.10 -58.37 39.02
N SER A 193 -4.33 -58.31 40.33
CA SER A 193 -5.51 -58.91 40.96
C SER A 193 -6.78 -58.13 40.64
N LEU A 194 -6.72 -56.79 40.65
CA LEU A 194 -7.84 -55.93 40.23
C LEU A 194 -8.20 -56.14 38.75
N LEU A 195 -7.20 -56.30 37.87
CA LEU A 195 -7.44 -56.57 36.45
C LEU A 195 -8.25 -57.85 36.24
N ARG A 196 -7.92 -58.94 36.93
CA ARG A 196 -8.68 -60.20 36.87
C ARG A 196 -10.12 -60.06 37.36
N ILE A 197 -10.36 -59.22 38.36
CA ILE A 197 -11.71 -58.94 38.87
C ILE A 197 -12.50 -58.15 37.82
N VAL A 198 -11.90 -57.11 37.22
CA VAL A 198 -12.55 -56.27 36.20
C VAL A 198 -12.89 -57.08 34.94
N GLU A 199 -11.99 -57.95 34.49
CA GLU A 199 -12.24 -58.86 33.35
C GLU A 199 -13.43 -59.80 33.60
N GLY A 200 -13.67 -60.21 34.85
CA GLY A 200 -14.82 -61.04 35.24
C GLY A 200 -16.18 -60.34 35.19
N VAL A 201 -16.24 -59.01 35.17
CA VAL A 201 -17.50 -58.22 35.30
C VAL A 201 -17.87 -57.48 34.00
N ALA A 202 -17.11 -57.67 32.91
CA ALA A 202 -17.30 -56.98 31.63
C ALA A 202 -18.74 -56.97 31.05
N PRO A 203 -19.56 -58.04 31.16
CA PRO A 203 -20.92 -58.04 30.62
C PRO A 203 -21.88 -57.05 31.31
N LEU A 204 -21.69 -56.81 32.61
CA LEU A 204 -22.52 -55.88 33.40
C LEU A 204 -22.21 -54.42 33.05
N ASN A 205 -20.94 -54.10 32.79
CA ASN A 205 -20.52 -52.75 32.38
C ASN A 205 -21.10 -52.36 31.01
N ALA A 206 -21.21 -53.31 30.07
CA ALA A 206 -21.82 -53.07 28.77
C ALA A 206 -23.32 -52.73 28.88
N ALA A 207 -24.05 -53.37 29.81
CA ALA A 207 -25.47 -53.10 30.04
C ALA A 207 -25.70 -51.70 30.65
N ILE A 208 -24.86 -51.29 31.61
CA ILE A 208 -24.94 -49.96 32.25
C ILE A 208 -24.70 -48.85 31.22
N GLU A 209 -23.77 -49.03 30.29
CA GLU A 209 -23.47 -48.01 29.28
C GLU A 209 -24.64 -47.80 28.30
N GLN A 210 -25.40 -48.85 27.96
CA GLN A 210 -26.59 -48.70 27.11
C GLN A 210 -27.69 -47.90 27.79
N VAL A 211 -27.91 -48.11 29.09
CA VAL A 211 -28.87 -47.31 29.89
C VAL A 211 -28.44 -45.85 29.94
N ARG A 212 -27.15 -45.58 30.13
CA ARG A 212 -26.60 -44.22 30.13
C ARG A 212 -26.83 -43.50 28.80
N ARG A 213 -26.60 -44.19 27.68
CA ARG A 213 -26.82 -43.64 26.33
C ARG A 213 -28.29 -43.29 26.07
N MET A 214 -29.22 -44.11 26.55
CA MET A 214 -30.65 -43.81 26.44
C MET A 214 -31.03 -42.55 27.20
N GLU A 215 -30.49 -42.34 28.40
CA GLU A 215 -30.81 -41.16 29.22
C GLU A 215 -30.27 -39.87 28.58
N VAL A 216 -29.05 -39.90 28.03
CA VAL A 216 -28.49 -38.77 27.26
C VAL A 216 -29.38 -38.41 26.07
N ALA A 217 -29.85 -39.42 25.32
CA ALA A 217 -30.75 -39.20 24.20
C ALA A 217 -32.11 -38.60 24.62
N ARG A 218 -32.66 -39.04 25.77
CA ARG A 218 -33.89 -38.49 26.34
C ARG A 218 -33.76 -37.01 26.69
N VAL A 219 -32.68 -36.64 27.38
CA VAL A 219 -32.40 -35.23 27.75
C VAL A 219 -32.25 -34.36 26.50
N ALA A 220 -31.49 -34.82 25.50
CA ALA A 220 -31.30 -34.10 24.25
C ALA A 220 -32.63 -33.89 23.48
N HIS A 221 -33.52 -34.89 23.51
CA HIS A 221 -34.84 -34.78 22.90
C HIS A 221 -35.71 -33.71 23.58
N VAL A 222 -35.74 -33.69 24.92
CA VAL A 222 -36.48 -32.68 25.70
C VAL A 222 -35.97 -31.27 25.40
N ALA A 223 -34.65 -31.05 25.46
CA ALA A 223 -34.05 -29.74 25.16
C ALA A 223 -34.37 -29.26 23.74
N LYS A 224 -34.41 -30.17 22.76
CA LYS A 224 -34.78 -29.83 21.39
C LYS A 224 -36.25 -29.43 21.27
N LYS A 225 -37.16 -30.10 22.00
CA LYS A 225 -38.58 -29.75 22.06
C LYS A 225 -38.81 -28.37 22.69
N GLU A 226 -38.09 -28.05 23.76
CA GLU A 226 -38.12 -26.73 24.39
C GLU A 226 -37.62 -25.63 23.44
N ARG A 227 -36.53 -25.89 22.71
CA ARG A 227 -36.00 -24.96 21.72
C ARG A 227 -36.99 -24.68 20.60
N ILE A 228 -37.69 -25.70 20.10
CA ILE A 228 -38.76 -25.52 19.10
C ILE A 228 -39.88 -24.62 19.66
N SER A 229 -40.29 -24.84 20.92
CA SER A 229 -41.29 -23.98 21.58
C SER A 229 -40.81 -22.54 21.72
N ALA A 230 -39.54 -22.31 22.07
CA ALA A 230 -38.95 -20.98 22.15
C ALA A 230 -38.90 -20.28 20.78
N CYS A 231 -38.54 -21.01 19.71
CA CYS A 231 -38.62 -20.48 18.35
C CYS A 231 -40.06 -20.08 17.98
N GLY A 232 -41.07 -20.87 18.36
CA GLY A 232 -42.48 -20.50 18.14
C GLY A 232 -42.86 -19.19 18.84
N ARG A 233 -42.41 -18.96 20.08
CA ARG A 233 -42.61 -17.68 20.78
C ARG A 233 -41.90 -16.52 20.10
N ALA A 234 -40.68 -16.74 19.60
CA ALA A 234 -39.92 -15.73 18.88
C ALA A 234 -40.60 -15.31 17.57
N VAL A 235 -41.18 -16.26 16.82
CA VAL A 235 -41.96 -15.96 15.60
C VAL A 235 -43.14 -15.05 15.93
N ALA A 236 -43.94 -15.39 16.95
CA ALA A 236 -45.08 -14.57 17.35
C ALA A 236 -44.68 -13.15 17.80
N ALA A 237 -43.52 -13.00 18.44
CA ALA A 237 -42.99 -11.68 18.81
C ALA A 237 -42.51 -10.89 17.58
N LEU A 238 -41.89 -11.55 16.60
CA LEU A 238 -41.43 -10.92 15.36
C LEU A 238 -42.59 -10.45 14.47
N ASP A 239 -43.75 -11.14 14.48
CA ASP A 239 -44.94 -10.74 13.74
C ASP A 239 -45.42 -9.33 14.09
N LEU A 240 -45.20 -8.88 15.34
CA LEU A 240 -45.51 -7.51 15.78
C LEU A 240 -44.57 -6.46 15.18
N LEU A 241 -43.37 -6.84 14.74
CA LEU A 241 -42.35 -5.96 14.17
C LEU A 241 -42.41 -5.88 12.64
N VAL A 242 -43.01 -6.86 11.97
CA VAL A 242 -43.17 -6.88 10.51
C VAL A 242 -43.83 -5.59 9.96
N PRO A 243 -44.88 -5.02 10.59
CA PRO A 243 -45.46 -3.75 10.14
C PRO A 243 -44.50 -2.55 10.21
N LEU A 244 -43.55 -2.55 11.15
CA LEU A 244 -42.54 -1.48 11.26
C LEU A 244 -41.54 -1.52 10.10
N GLY A 245 -41.19 -2.72 9.61
CA GLY A 245 -40.38 -2.88 8.40
C GLY A 245 -41.07 -2.28 7.17
N GLY A 246 -42.39 -2.49 7.03
CA GLY A 246 -43.19 -1.87 5.97
C GLY A 246 -43.26 -0.34 6.08
N LEU A 247 -43.35 0.20 7.30
CA LEU A 247 -43.31 1.64 7.54
C LEU A 247 -41.94 2.24 7.16
N ALA A 248 -40.84 1.60 7.56
CA ALA A 248 -39.49 2.02 7.21
C ALA A 248 -39.28 2.01 5.68
N GLN A 249 -39.71 0.95 5.00
CA GLN A 249 -39.66 0.86 3.54
C GLN A 249 -40.45 2.00 2.88
N THR A 250 -41.66 2.28 3.36
CA THR A 250 -42.50 3.38 2.85
C THR A 250 -41.85 4.75 3.05
N GLN A 251 -41.18 4.97 4.19
CA GLN A 251 -40.44 6.20 4.47
C GLN A 251 -39.23 6.36 3.55
N VAL A 252 -38.45 5.30 3.34
CA VAL A 252 -37.33 5.27 2.41
C VAL A 252 -37.80 5.56 0.99
N ASP A 253 -38.86 4.89 0.51
CA ASP A 253 -39.42 5.09 -0.82
C ASP A 253 -39.94 6.52 -1.04
N THR A 254 -40.53 7.10 0.00
CA THR A 254 -41.01 8.49 -0.03
C THR A 254 -39.84 9.48 -0.08
N LEU A 255 -38.80 9.25 0.72
CA LEU A 255 -37.59 10.07 0.70
C LEU A 255 -36.88 9.98 -0.65
N ARG A 256 -36.75 8.78 -1.20
CA ARG A 256 -36.16 8.51 -2.52
C ARG A 256 -36.83 9.31 -3.63
N ARG A 257 -38.17 9.30 -3.69
CA ARG A 257 -38.93 10.11 -4.66
C ARG A 257 -38.69 11.61 -4.50
N LYS A 258 -38.62 12.11 -3.25
CA LYS A 258 -38.32 13.53 -2.99
C LYS A 258 -36.91 13.92 -3.44
N LEU A 259 -35.92 13.05 -3.17
CA LEU A 259 -34.53 13.31 -3.52
C LEU A 259 -34.27 13.22 -5.03
N HIS A 260 -34.96 12.33 -5.74
CA HIS A 260 -34.70 12.09 -7.17
C HIS A 260 -34.78 13.37 -8.02
N ASN A 261 -35.90 14.11 -7.94
CA ASN A 261 -36.07 15.34 -8.72
C ASN A 261 -35.00 16.39 -8.42
N ARG A 262 -34.61 16.50 -7.15
CA ARG A 262 -33.60 17.47 -6.74
C ARG A 262 -32.18 17.01 -7.11
N SER A 263 -31.94 15.70 -7.12
CA SER A 263 -30.68 15.10 -7.58
C SER A 263 -30.48 15.36 -9.07
N GLU A 264 -31.54 15.20 -9.86
CA GLU A 264 -31.55 15.50 -11.30
C GLU A 264 -31.27 16.98 -11.58
N HIS A 265 -31.87 17.89 -10.81
CA HIS A 265 -31.58 19.32 -10.92
C HIS A 265 -30.09 19.62 -10.73
N TRP A 266 -29.49 19.12 -9.64
CA TRP A 266 -28.08 19.34 -9.36
C TRP A 266 -27.18 18.65 -10.38
N ARG A 267 -27.51 17.43 -10.80
CA ARG A 267 -26.79 16.70 -11.86
C ARG A 267 -26.69 17.54 -13.13
N ARG A 268 -27.80 18.12 -13.59
CA ARG A 268 -27.83 18.98 -14.80
C ARG A 268 -27.05 20.28 -14.65
N ALA A 269 -26.93 20.80 -13.42
CA ALA A 269 -26.15 22.00 -13.14
C ALA A 269 -24.64 21.74 -13.23
N ILE A 270 -24.17 20.58 -12.77
CA ILE A 270 -22.74 20.25 -12.68
C ILE A 270 -22.23 19.40 -13.84
N TYR A 271 -23.12 18.68 -14.55
CA TYR A 271 -22.75 17.68 -15.53
C TYR A 271 -23.70 17.70 -16.72
N ARG A 272 -23.14 17.46 -17.91
CA ARG A 272 -23.91 17.22 -19.13
C ARG A 272 -23.35 15.99 -19.85
N ASN A 273 -24.27 15.11 -20.24
CA ASN A 273 -23.95 14.00 -21.12
C ASN A 273 -23.31 14.52 -22.42
N ALA A 274 -22.25 13.84 -22.89
CA ALA A 274 -21.56 14.22 -24.13
C ALA A 274 -22.46 14.11 -25.37
N THR A 275 -23.46 13.23 -25.34
CA THR A 275 -24.42 13.02 -26.43
C THR A 275 -25.85 13.05 -25.92
N ILE A 276 -26.78 13.30 -26.84
CA ILE A 276 -28.21 13.11 -26.59
C ILE A 276 -28.59 11.63 -26.48
N PHE A 277 -27.69 10.70 -26.83
CA PHE A 277 -27.92 9.24 -26.79
C PHE A 277 -27.60 8.61 -25.43
N ALA A 278 -26.71 9.22 -24.65
CA ALA A 278 -26.32 8.71 -23.35
C ALA A 278 -27.54 8.61 -22.40
N PRO A 279 -27.64 7.51 -21.63
CA PRO A 279 -28.77 7.31 -20.74
C PRO A 279 -28.74 8.36 -19.62
N ASP A 280 -29.94 8.80 -19.22
CA ASP A 280 -30.12 9.78 -18.14
C ASP A 280 -30.35 9.06 -16.82
N LEU A 281 -30.15 9.73 -15.69
CA LEU A 281 -30.49 9.18 -14.39
C LEU A 281 -32.02 9.06 -14.31
N THR A 282 -32.51 7.83 -14.31
CA THR A 282 -33.95 7.51 -14.29
C THR A 282 -34.45 7.16 -12.90
N GLY A 283 -33.55 6.84 -11.98
CA GLY A 283 -33.91 6.55 -10.61
C GLY A 283 -32.72 6.33 -9.71
N THR A 284 -32.97 6.38 -8.40
CA THR A 284 -32.09 5.81 -7.40
C THR A 284 -32.84 4.67 -6.70
N ASP A 285 -32.16 3.58 -6.44
CA ASP A 285 -32.65 2.41 -5.72
C ASP A 285 -31.81 2.18 -4.48
N MET A 286 -32.32 1.42 -3.51
CA MET A 286 -31.57 1.03 -2.34
C MET A 286 -31.89 -0.41 -2.01
N ASN A 287 -30.87 -1.27 -1.93
CA ASN A 287 -31.10 -2.67 -1.59
C ASN A 287 -31.36 -2.84 -0.08
N ALA A 288 -31.78 -4.05 0.34
CA ALA A 288 -32.06 -4.36 1.75
C ALA A 288 -30.85 -4.22 2.69
N ARG A 289 -29.63 -4.07 2.14
CA ARG A 289 -28.39 -3.81 2.88
C ARG A 289 -28.05 -2.31 2.95
N GLY A 290 -28.88 -1.43 2.41
CA GLY A 290 -28.66 0.02 2.40
C GLY A 290 -27.71 0.52 1.30
N VAL A 291 -27.38 -0.31 0.30
CA VAL A 291 -26.53 0.13 -0.82
C VAL A 291 -27.35 0.95 -1.80
N LEU A 292 -26.93 2.20 -2.03
CA LEU A 292 -27.50 3.07 -3.05
C LEU A 292 -27.12 2.55 -4.45
N GLU A 293 -28.12 2.26 -5.26
CA GLU A 293 -27.98 1.89 -6.66
C GLU A 293 -28.47 3.05 -7.52
N LEU A 294 -27.67 3.50 -8.48
CA LEU A 294 -28.09 4.50 -9.45
C LEU A 294 -28.62 3.77 -10.68
N LYS A 295 -29.82 4.14 -11.16
CA LYS A 295 -30.40 3.61 -12.38
C LYS A 295 -30.32 4.65 -13.47
N VAL A 296 -29.76 4.25 -14.60
CA VAL A 296 -29.77 5.06 -15.81
C VAL A 296 -30.62 4.40 -16.87
N GLY A 297 -31.26 5.20 -17.69
CA GLY A 297 -32.19 4.68 -18.67
C GLY A 297 -32.52 5.66 -19.76
N ARG A 298 -33.17 5.12 -20.78
CA ARG A 298 -33.61 5.84 -21.97
C ARG A 298 -34.80 5.10 -22.58
N ASP A 299 -35.76 5.83 -23.12
CA ASP A 299 -36.89 5.28 -23.89
C ASP A 299 -37.63 4.14 -23.16
N GLY A 300 -37.75 4.26 -21.83
CA GLY A 300 -38.44 3.28 -20.97
C GLY A 300 -37.59 2.09 -20.50
N VAL A 301 -36.35 1.94 -20.98
CA VAL A 301 -35.40 0.90 -20.54
C VAL A 301 -34.49 1.45 -19.46
N THR A 302 -34.30 0.70 -18.37
CA THR A 302 -33.40 1.09 -17.25
C THR A 302 -32.39 0.00 -16.95
N ALA A 303 -31.19 0.39 -16.55
CA ALA A 303 -30.11 -0.49 -16.14
C ALA A 303 -29.29 0.14 -15.00
N PRO A 304 -28.54 -0.65 -14.22
CA PRO A 304 -27.67 -0.10 -13.20
C PRO A 304 -26.58 0.77 -13.83
N ALA A 305 -26.38 1.98 -13.30
CA ALA A 305 -25.50 2.99 -13.85
C ALA A 305 -24.05 2.50 -13.98
N GLN A 306 -23.59 1.64 -13.07
CA GLN A 306 -22.23 1.08 -13.08
C GLN A 306 -21.88 0.28 -14.35
N HIS A 307 -22.88 -0.24 -15.08
CA HIS A 307 -22.66 -1.03 -16.30
C HIS A 307 -22.80 -0.22 -17.59
N VAL A 308 -23.35 0.99 -17.51
CA VAL A 308 -23.78 1.76 -18.70
C VAL A 308 -23.24 3.18 -18.72
N SER A 309 -23.06 3.81 -17.55
CA SER A 309 -22.52 5.16 -17.42
C SER A 309 -21.00 5.14 -17.32
N ASN A 310 -20.36 6.09 -18.00
CA ASN A 310 -18.95 6.36 -17.77
C ASN A 310 -18.72 6.99 -16.38
N SER A 311 -17.46 7.01 -15.93
CA SER A 311 -17.09 7.51 -14.60
C SER A 311 -17.48 8.97 -14.37
N SER A 312 -17.44 9.80 -15.42
CA SER A 312 -17.82 11.22 -15.35
C SER A 312 -19.32 11.40 -15.08
N ALA A 313 -20.16 10.63 -15.79
CA ALA A 313 -21.61 10.60 -15.59
C ALA A 313 -22.01 10.05 -14.21
N LEU A 314 -21.33 8.99 -13.75
CA LEU A 314 -21.51 8.46 -12.40
C LEU A 314 -21.16 9.48 -11.32
N ARG A 315 -20.02 10.17 -11.46
CA ARG A 315 -19.59 11.21 -10.51
C ARG A 315 -20.57 12.38 -10.50
N GLY A 316 -21.05 12.81 -11.68
CA GLY A 316 -22.11 13.82 -11.80
C GLY A 316 -23.42 13.39 -11.13
N ALA A 317 -23.85 12.13 -11.29
CA ALA A 317 -25.05 11.60 -10.66
C ALA A 317 -24.91 11.51 -9.12
N LEU A 318 -23.78 11.00 -8.63
CA LEU A 318 -23.49 10.90 -7.20
C LEU A 318 -23.41 12.28 -6.54
N PHE A 319 -22.72 13.23 -7.17
CA PHE A 319 -22.59 14.58 -6.62
C PHE A 319 -23.93 15.33 -6.65
N GLY A 320 -24.74 15.13 -7.70
CA GLY A 320 -26.11 15.63 -7.76
C GLY A 320 -26.98 15.09 -6.62
N PHE A 321 -26.93 13.77 -6.37
CA PHE A 321 -27.62 13.14 -5.25
C PHE A 321 -27.13 13.66 -3.89
N PHE A 322 -25.82 13.81 -3.70
CA PHE A 322 -25.24 14.34 -2.48
C PHE A 322 -25.75 15.75 -2.15
N LEU A 323 -25.79 16.66 -3.13
CA LEU A 323 -26.30 18.02 -2.94
C LEU A 323 -27.79 18.04 -2.61
N ALA A 324 -28.59 17.21 -3.28
CA ALA A 324 -30.02 17.07 -2.99
C ALA A 324 -30.28 16.50 -1.58
N PHE A 325 -29.51 15.49 -1.19
CA PHE A 325 -29.59 14.89 0.14
C PHE A 325 -29.18 15.89 1.22
N ARG A 326 -28.10 16.64 0.99
CA ARG A 326 -27.66 17.72 1.87
C ARG A 326 -28.77 18.75 2.10
N GLU A 327 -29.40 19.26 1.04
CA GLU A 327 -30.51 20.22 1.17
C GLU A 327 -31.67 19.64 1.98
N HIS A 328 -32.02 18.38 1.75
CA HIS A 328 -33.07 17.71 2.52
C HIS A 328 -32.71 17.60 4.01
N VAL A 329 -31.49 17.16 4.33
CA VAL A 329 -31.02 17.05 5.71
C VAL A 329 -30.91 18.42 6.39
N LEU A 330 -30.47 19.44 5.64
CA LEU A 330 -30.40 20.82 6.11
C LEU A 330 -31.79 21.34 6.49
N ALA A 331 -32.79 21.12 5.65
CA ALA A 331 -34.17 21.54 5.91
C ALA A 331 -34.82 20.78 7.08
N MET A 332 -34.53 19.49 7.23
CA MET A 332 -35.20 18.65 8.24
C MET A 332 -34.51 18.62 9.60
N ARG A 333 -33.18 18.77 9.64
CA ARG A 333 -32.35 18.53 10.83
C ARG A 333 -31.26 19.58 11.05
N GLY A 334 -31.22 20.65 10.26
CA GLY A 334 -30.19 21.70 10.38
C GLY A 334 -28.85 21.38 9.72
N GLY A 335 -28.65 20.16 9.19
CA GLY A 335 -27.62 19.68 8.25
C GLY A 335 -26.23 20.34 8.20
N LEU A 336 -25.53 20.13 7.07
CA LEU A 336 -24.17 20.64 6.85
C LEU A 336 -24.21 21.91 5.98
N SER A 337 -23.93 23.07 6.59
CA SER A 337 -23.80 24.34 5.87
C SER A 337 -22.47 24.42 5.10
N LEU A 338 -21.38 23.98 5.72
CA LEU A 338 -20.04 23.89 5.14
C LEU A 338 -19.82 22.59 4.36
N LEU A 339 -19.30 22.69 3.14
CA LEU A 339 -18.86 21.58 2.31
C LEU A 339 -17.36 21.70 2.05
N VAL A 340 -16.62 20.67 2.46
CA VAL A 340 -15.19 20.51 2.15
C VAL A 340 -15.08 19.57 0.96
N LEU A 341 -14.57 20.07 -0.15
CA LEU A 341 -14.47 19.35 -1.42
C LEU A 341 -13.01 19.26 -1.84
N ASP A 342 -12.48 18.05 -1.88
CA ASP A 342 -11.11 17.78 -2.29
C ASP A 342 -11.07 17.22 -3.71
N ASP A 343 -10.44 17.98 -4.61
CA ASP A 343 -10.38 17.73 -6.06
C ASP A 343 -11.71 17.26 -6.69
N PRO A 344 -12.83 17.99 -6.47
CA PRO A 344 -14.15 17.55 -6.92
C PRO A 344 -14.28 17.40 -8.44
N GLN A 345 -13.38 18.02 -9.20
CA GLN A 345 -13.33 18.03 -10.66
C GLN A 345 -12.61 16.82 -11.28
N GLU A 346 -11.97 15.99 -10.46
CA GLU A 346 -11.21 14.84 -10.93
C GLU A 346 -12.11 13.89 -11.75
N LEU A 347 -11.56 13.28 -12.81
CA LEU A 347 -12.28 12.43 -13.79
C LEU A 347 -13.34 13.13 -14.66
N LEU A 348 -13.57 14.44 -14.48
CA LEU A 348 -14.39 15.21 -15.42
C LEU A 348 -13.56 15.66 -16.63
N ASP A 349 -14.20 15.66 -17.79
CA ASP A 349 -13.68 16.32 -19.00
C ASP A 349 -13.70 17.86 -18.84
N HIS A 350 -13.03 18.58 -19.73
CA HIS A 350 -12.86 20.02 -19.58
C HIS A 350 -14.18 20.79 -19.48
N ASP A 351 -15.16 20.43 -20.31
CA ASP A 351 -16.48 21.07 -20.35
C ASP A 351 -17.25 20.84 -19.05
N ASN A 352 -17.21 19.62 -18.51
CA ASN A 352 -17.86 19.30 -17.25
C ASN A 352 -17.11 19.86 -16.04
N ARG A 353 -15.79 20.11 -16.11
CA ARG A 353 -15.07 20.89 -15.07
C ARG A 353 -15.61 22.32 -15.00
N GLN A 354 -15.86 22.95 -16.16
CA GLN A 354 -16.45 24.29 -16.19
C GLN A 354 -17.89 24.29 -15.67
N ARG A 355 -18.70 23.28 -16.01
CA ARG A 355 -20.05 23.12 -15.47
C ARG A 355 -20.06 22.89 -13.97
N LEU A 356 -19.15 22.06 -13.47
CA LEU A 356 -18.99 21.86 -12.03
C LEU A 356 -18.64 23.17 -11.33
N ALA A 357 -17.71 23.97 -11.86
CA ALA A 357 -17.38 25.29 -11.31
C ALA A 357 -18.61 26.20 -11.20
N ARG A 358 -19.45 26.25 -12.25
CA ARG A 358 -20.74 26.96 -12.24
C ARG A 358 -21.73 26.40 -11.24
N GLY A 359 -21.88 25.08 -11.20
CA GLY A 359 -22.80 24.42 -10.29
C GLY A 359 -22.41 24.58 -8.82
N LEU A 360 -21.10 24.62 -8.51
CA LEU A 360 -20.60 24.95 -7.18
C LEU A 360 -20.89 26.41 -6.83
N ALA A 361 -20.71 27.35 -7.75
CA ALA A 361 -21.13 28.75 -7.54
C ALA A 361 -22.65 28.85 -7.25
N ALA A 362 -23.47 28.07 -7.95
CA ALA A 362 -24.90 27.99 -7.68
C ALA A 362 -25.22 27.35 -6.31
N ALA A 363 -24.49 26.31 -5.90
CA ALA A 363 -24.61 25.71 -4.57
C ALA A 363 -24.25 26.71 -3.46
N ALA A 364 -23.20 27.52 -3.67
CA ALA A 364 -22.84 28.60 -2.76
C ALA A 364 -23.94 29.67 -2.66
N ALA A 365 -24.53 30.05 -3.81
CA ALA A 365 -25.67 30.96 -3.85
C ALA A 365 -26.92 30.39 -3.17
N ALA A 366 -27.08 29.06 -3.14
CA ALA A 366 -28.14 28.36 -2.41
C ALA A 366 -27.84 28.17 -0.90
N GLY A 367 -26.84 28.88 -0.36
CA GLY A 367 -26.53 28.88 1.08
C GLY A 367 -25.54 27.79 1.52
N ALA A 368 -24.76 27.22 0.60
CA ALA A 368 -23.60 26.41 0.98
C ALA A 368 -22.36 27.29 1.21
N GLN A 369 -21.64 27.05 2.31
CA GLN A 369 -20.27 27.54 2.44
C GLN A 369 -19.35 26.49 1.83
N LEU A 370 -18.51 26.88 0.87
CA LEU A 370 -17.64 25.94 0.16
C LEU A 370 -16.18 26.16 0.57
N PHE A 371 -15.50 25.07 0.92
CA PHE A 371 -14.05 25.00 1.05
C PHE A 371 -13.56 23.98 0.01
N VAL A 372 -12.85 24.44 -1.01
CA VAL A 372 -12.43 23.60 -2.13
C VAL A 372 -10.91 23.55 -2.19
N THR A 373 -10.35 22.35 -2.10
CA THR A 373 -8.92 22.09 -2.37
C THR A 373 -8.78 21.50 -3.75
N THR A 374 -7.79 21.96 -4.51
CA THR A 374 -7.52 21.38 -5.81
C THR A 374 -6.08 21.58 -6.26
N HIS A 375 -5.52 20.57 -6.93
CA HIS A 375 -4.24 20.69 -7.64
C HIS A 375 -4.39 21.19 -9.09
N ASP A 376 -5.60 21.17 -9.66
CA ASP A 376 -5.88 21.63 -11.01
C ASP A 376 -6.02 23.17 -11.03
N ARG A 377 -4.90 23.83 -11.36
CA ARG A 377 -4.83 25.31 -11.51
C ARG A 377 -5.88 25.87 -12.48
N ARG A 378 -6.28 25.12 -13.53
CA ARG A 378 -7.29 25.60 -14.48
C ARG A 378 -8.67 25.56 -13.86
N PHE A 379 -9.01 24.48 -13.16
CA PHE A 379 -10.29 24.37 -12.46
C PHE A 379 -10.42 25.41 -11.34
N ALA A 380 -9.36 25.60 -10.53
CA ALA A 380 -9.34 26.64 -9.50
C ALA A 380 -9.68 28.02 -10.10
N ARG A 381 -9.04 28.38 -11.22
CA ARG A 381 -9.31 29.65 -11.94
C ARG A 381 -10.75 29.75 -12.43
N LEU A 382 -11.31 28.67 -12.98
CA LEU A 382 -12.71 28.64 -13.42
C LEU A 382 -13.66 28.88 -12.25
N LEU A 383 -13.49 28.16 -11.13
CA LEU A 383 -14.33 28.28 -9.95
C LEU A 383 -14.28 29.68 -9.33
N VAL A 384 -13.07 30.25 -9.25
CA VAL A 384 -12.88 31.62 -8.77
C VAL A 384 -13.57 32.60 -9.71
N ALA A 385 -13.39 32.47 -11.03
CA ALA A 385 -14.02 33.36 -12.01
C ALA A 385 -15.55 33.39 -11.90
N GLU A 386 -16.20 32.23 -11.71
CA GLU A 386 -17.66 32.13 -11.57
C GLU A 386 -18.19 32.81 -10.29
N ASN A 387 -17.38 32.91 -9.23
CA ASN A 387 -17.76 33.57 -7.97
C ASN A 387 -17.23 35.00 -7.83
N ARG A 388 -16.37 35.44 -8.76
CA ARG A 388 -15.60 36.69 -8.66
C ARG A 388 -16.47 37.94 -8.74
N ALA A 389 -17.50 37.96 -9.59
CA ALA A 389 -18.37 39.13 -9.77
C ALA A 389 -19.13 39.52 -8.50
N ALA A 390 -19.33 38.56 -7.58
CA ALA A 390 -20.02 38.79 -6.31
C ALA A 390 -19.04 38.99 -5.12
N ASP A 391 -17.73 38.98 -5.36
CA ASP A 391 -16.67 39.04 -4.33
C ASP A 391 -16.86 38.03 -3.17
N ARG A 392 -17.42 36.84 -3.49
CA ARG A 392 -17.75 35.77 -2.52
C ARG A 392 -16.69 34.69 -2.40
N VAL A 393 -15.49 34.91 -2.93
CA VAL A 393 -14.45 33.88 -3.03
C VAL A 393 -13.11 34.38 -2.54
N GLN A 394 -12.46 33.58 -1.70
CA GLN A 394 -11.07 33.77 -1.30
C GLN A 394 -10.23 32.67 -1.95
N HIS A 395 -9.22 33.06 -2.74
CA HIS A 395 -8.34 32.13 -3.46
C HIS A 395 -6.92 32.18 -2.91
N LEU A 396 -6.51 31.11 -2.23
CA LEU A 396 -5.24 31.02 -1.50
C LEU A 396 -4.36 29.91 -2.06
N SER A 397 -3.04 30.14 -2.05
CA SER A 397 -2.05 29.09 -2.29
C SER A 397 -1.86 28.31 -1.00
N VAL A 398 -1.86 26.98 -1.10
CA VAL A 398 -1.51 26.09 0.01
C VAL A 398 -0.04 25.73 -0.08
N HIS A 399 0.68 25.89 1.02
CA HIS A 399 2.08 25.51 1.20
C HIS A 399 2.15 24.19 1.99
N ALA A 400 3.15 23.36 1.71
CA ALA A 400 3.20 21.99 2.21
C ALA A 400 3.46 21.93 3.72
N VAL A 401 2.77 21.02 4.41
CA VAL A 401 3.06 20.67 5.81
C VAL A 401 4.20 19.66 5.81
N ASN A 402 5.20 19.88 6.67
CA ASN A 402 6.32 18.96 6.85
C ASN A 402 6.66 18.83 8.35
N PHE A 403 7.62 17.97 8.70
CA PHE A 403 8.00 17.76 10.11
C PHE A 403 8.54 19.04 10.79
N VAL A 404 9.12 19.96 10.02
CA VAL A 404 9.66 21.25 10.49
C VAL A 404 8.55 22.32 10.59
N HIS A 405 7.59 22.29 9.67
CA HIS A 405 6.41 23.16 9.64
C HIS A 405 5.13 22.33 9.79
N PRO A 406 4.73 21.99 11.03
CA PRO A 406 3.55 21.15 11.30
C PRO A 406 2.23 21.90 11.04
N THR A 407 2.28 23.21 10.77
CA THR A 407 1.13 24.06 10.49
C THR A 407 1.01 24.38 9.01
N LEU A 408 -0.21 24.27 8.48
CA LEU A 408 -0.53 24.61 7.10
C LEU A 408 -0.42 26.13 6.91
N SER A 409 0.42 26.57 5.97
CA SER A 409 0.58 27.98 5.63
C SER A 409 -0.20 28.34 4.37
N LEU A 410 -0.83 29.51 4.39
CA LEU A 410 -1.66 30.05 3.31
C LEU A 410 -1.08 31.39 2.86
N SER A 411 -1.01 31.60 1.55
CA SER A 411 -0.59 32.88 0.97
C SER A 411 -1.52 33.32 -0.17
N PRO A 412 -1.51 34.61 -0.54
CA PRO A 412 -2.17 35.05 -1.76
C PRO A 412 -1.71 34.24 -2.97
N THR A 413 -2.62 34.01 -3.92
CA THR A 413 -2.27 33.40 -5.20
C THR A 413 -1.67 34.42 -6.16
N ILE A 414 -0.94 33.97 -7.18
CA ILE A 414 -0.42 34.88 -8.21
C ILE A 414 -1.56 35.66 -8.89
N GLU A 415 -2.72 35.02 -9.07
CA GLU A 415 -3.92 35.67 -9.60
C GLU A 415 -4.48 36.75 -8.66
N GLU A 416 -4.36 36.56 -7.34
CA GLU A 416 -4.76 37.57 -6.36
C GLU A 416 -3.81 38.77 -6.38
N ILE A 417 -2.49 38.53 -6.51
CA ILE A 417 -1.52 39.61 -6.68
C ILE A 417 -1.77 40.40 -7.96
N ASP A 418 -2.05 39.70 -9.06
CA ASP A 418 -2.38 40.35 -10.34
C ASP A 418 -3.68 41.15 -10.24
N ARG A 419 -4.68 40.69 -9.47
CA ARG A 419 -5.90 41.44 -9.16
C ARG A 419 -5.60 42.71 -8.37
N ARG A 420 -4.82 42.62 -7.29
CA ARG A 420 -4.42 43.79 -6.49
C ARG A 420 -3.67 44.82 -7.34
N ARG A 421 -2.78 44.36 -8.22
CA ARG A 421 -2.12 45.23 -9.19
C ARG A 421 -3.12 45.91 -10.13
N GLN A 422 -4.07 45.15 -10.69
CA GLN A 422 -5.08 45.72 -11.59
C GLN A 422 -5.95 46.77 -10.88
N ALA A 423 -6.38 46.52 -9.63
CA ALA A 423 -7.12 47.50 -8.84
C ALA A 423 -6.31 48.78 -8.60
N PHE A 424 -5.03 48.64 -8.22
CA PHE A 424 -4.11 49.77 -8.09
C PHE A 424 -3.93 50.57 -9.40
N VAL A 425 -3.81 49.89 -10.54
CA VAL A 425 -3.67 50.55 -11.85
C VAL A 425 -4.98 51.21 -12.29
N ALA A 426 -6.13 50.60 -11.99
CA ALA A 426 -7.45 51.10 -12.38
C ALA A 426 -7.92 52.29 -11.53
N ASN A 427 -7.42 52.45 -10.31
CA ASN A 427 -7.79 53.50 -9.38
C ASN A 427 -6.59 54.43 -9.07
N PRO A 428 -6.29 55.42 -9.94
CA PRO A 428 -5.30 56.44 -9.65
C PRO A 428 -5.55 57.14 -8.30
N ASP A 429 -4.48 57.48 -7.59
CA ASP A 429 -4.49 58.16 -6.28
C ASP A 429 -5.14 57.37 -5.12
N SER A 430 -5.53 56.11 -5.34
CA SER A 430 -6.03 55.23 -4.27
C SER A 430 -4.88 54.72 -3.40
N ALA A 431 -4.70 55.34 -2.23
CA ALA A 431 -3.74 54.87 -1.24
C ALA A 431 -4.07 53.44 -0.76
N ILE A 432 -5.36 53.10 -0.60
CA ILE A 432 -5.80 51.78 -0.14
C ILE A 432 -5.39 50.68 -1.13
N ASP A 433 -5.58 50.90 -2.43
CA ASP A 433 -5.21 49.91 -3.44
C ASP A 433 -3.68 49.74 -3.56
N ALA A 434 -2.94 50.85 -3.45
CA ALA A 434 -1.47 50.84 -3.40
C ALA A 434 -0.95 50.04 -2.18
N GLN A 435 -1.50 50.32 -1.00
CA GLN A 435 -1.16 49.65 0.25
C GLN A 435 -1.48 48.15 0.22
N ASN A 436 -2.65 47.77 -0.31
CA ASN A 436 -3.05 46.38 -0.46
C ASN A 436 -2.13 45.64 -1.45
N TYR A 437 -1.79 46.26 -2.58
CA TYR A 437 -0.90 45.65 -3.56
C TYR A 437 0.52 45.42 -2.99
N ALA A 438 1.11 46.43 -2.34
CA ALA A 438 2.44 46.31 -1.74
C ALA A 438 2.48 45.23 -0.63
N SER A 439 1.46 45.22 0.24
CA SER A 439 1.34 44.27 1.35
C SER A 439 1.17 42.83 0.86
N ASP A 440 0.23 42.58 -0.05
CA ASP A 440 -0.03 41.23 -0.57
C ASP A 440 1.17 40.72 -1.40
N LEU A 441 1.82 41.59 -2.20
CA LEU A 441 3.02 41.23 -2.94
C LEU A 441 4.16 40.81 -2.01
N ARG A 442 4.36 41.52 -0.89
CA ARG A 442 5.35 41.13 0.11
C ARG A 442 5.06 39.73 0.66
N VAL A 443 3.83 39.49 1.12
CA VAL A 443 3.42 38.20 1.69
C VAL A 443 3.60 37.07 0.67
N PHE A 444 3.29 37.33 -0.59
CA PHE A 444 3.50 36.38 -1.68
C PHE A 444 4.99 36.01 -1.88
N ILE A 445 5.88 37.01 -1.93
CA ILE A 445 7.33 36.75 -2.07
C ILE A 445 7.86 36.01 -0.84
N GLU A 446 7.48 36.46 0.36
CA GLU A 446 7.88 35.86 1.64
C GLU A 446 7.49 34.38 1.71
N ALA A 447 6.24 34.04 1.39
CA ALA A 447 5.77 32.66 1.42
C ALA A 447 6.53 31.76 0.42
N ARG A 448 6.81 32.26 -0.78
CA ARG A 448 7.54 31.53 -1.82
C ARG A 448 9.00 31.29 -1.47
N LEU A 449 9.64 32.24 -0.79
CA LEU A 449 10.99 32.07 -0.27
C LEU A 449 11.01 31.14 0.95
N GLY A 450 9.99 31.22 1.80
CA GLY A 450 9.84 30.35 2.97
C GLY A 450 9.89 28.87 2.58
N ASP A 451 9.19 28.48 1.51
CA ASP A 451 9.17 27.10 1.00
C ASP A 451 10.58 26.52 0.77
N LEU A 452 11.56 27.34 0.35
CA LEU A 452 12.93 26.87 0.09
C LEU A 452 13.61 26.29 1.34
N PHE A 453 13.15 26.66 2.52
CA PHE A 453 13.78 26.31 3.81
C PHE A 453 12.99 25.25 4.60
N ASP A 454 12.07 24.55 3.93
CA ASP A 454 11.28 23.44 4.47
C ASP A 454 12.07 22.12 4.67
N ASP A 455 13.41 22.13 4.56
CA ASP A 455 14.27 20.92 4.63
C ASP A 455 14.95 20.78 6.00
N LEU A 456 15.06 19.56 6.54
CA LEU A 456 15.86 19.27 7.74
C LEU A 456 17.35 19.56 7.55
N ALA A 457 17.86 19.47 6.32
CA ALA A 457 19.25 19.79 6.00
C ALA A 457 19.51 21.31 5.95
N VAL A 458 18.47 22.10 5.65
CA VAL A 458 18.55 23.57 5.52
C VAL A 458 17.33 24.23 6.16
N PRO A 459 17.06 23.99 7.47
CA PRO A 459 15.79 24.38 8.07
C PRO A 459 15.74 25.88 8.25
N ALA A 460 14.62 26.51 7.94
CA ALA A 460 14.42 27.96 8.09
C ALA A 460 14.87 28.48 9.48
N HIS A 461 14.80 27.62 10.50
CA HIS A 461 15.24 27.87 11.88
C HIS A 461 16.58 27.17 12.17
N ALA A 462 17.67 27.94 12.30
CA ALA A 462 18.88 27.49 13.03
C ALA A 462 18.83 27.87 14.52
N THR A 463 17.84 28.68 14.93
CA THR A 463 17.69 29.24 16.28
C THR A 463 16.21 29.51 16.61
N SER A 464 15.90 29.56 17.92
CA SER A 464 14.58 29.50 18.55
C SER A 464 13.66 30.73 18.42
N THR A 465 13.84 31.59 17.41
CA THR A 465 13.06 32.83 17.25
C THR A 465 12.04 32.77 16.09
N LEU A 466 10.81 33.16 16.43
CA LEU A 466 9.59 33.09 15.63
C LEU A 466 9.54 34.11 14.48
N ALA A 467 8.94 33.68 13.36
CA ALA A 467 8.56 34.41 12.13
C ALA A 467 9.71 35.01 11.30
N LEU A 468 10.23 34.23 10.34
CA LEU A 468 11.12 34.76 9.30
C LEU A 468 10.31 35.57 8.30
N THR A 469 10.62 36.86 8.23
CA THR A 469 10.03 37.78 7.26
C THR A 469 10.86 37.83 5.97
N LEU A 470 10.37 38.53 4.95
CA LEU A 470 10.99 38.62 3.62
C LEU A 470 12.51 38.82 3.63
N PHE A 471 13.03 39.78 4.40
CA PHE A 471 14.46 40.11 4.34
C PHE A 471 15.36 39.12 5.09
N PRO A 472 15.03 38.64 6.30
CA PRO A 472 15.71 37.50 6.90
C PRO A 472 15.79 36.27 5.98
N LEU A 473 14.72 35.94 5.26
CA LEU A 473 14.71 34.84 4.28
C LEU A 473 15.66 35.13 3.11
N LEU A 474 15.67 36.37 2.61
CA LEU A 474 16.54 36.79 1.52
C LEU A 474 18.02 36.75 1.91
N ASP A 475 18.37 37.26 3.08
CA ASP A 475 19.75 37.29 3.56
C ASP A 475 20.27 35.87 3.80
N ARG A 476 19.42 34.99 4.34
CA ARG A 476 19.74 33.56 4.44
C ARG A 476 19.94 32.90 3.08
N LEU A 477 19.08 33.21 2.10
CA LEU A 477 19.22 32.69 0.75
C LEU A 477 20.56 33.13 0.13
N ARG A 478 20.97 34.40 0.35
CA ARG A 478 22.27 34.92 -0.08
C ARG A 478 23.44 34.15 0.53
N THR A 479 23.39 33.86 1.83
CA THR A 479 24.42 33.05 2.50
C THR A 479 24.56 31.67 1.87
N LEU A 480 23.45 30.95 1.64
CA LEU A 480 23.49 29.62 1.04
C LEU A 480 24.01 29.61 -0.41
N ILE A 481 23.67 30.65 -1.19
CA ILE A 481 24.19 30.83 -2.54
C ILE A 481 25.70 31.11 -2.51
N ALA A 482 26.17 31.92 -1.56
CA ALA A 482 27.60 32.23 -1.39
C ALA A 482 28.41 31.00 -0.95
N ASP A 483 27.85 30.18 -0.05
CA ASP A 483 28.49 28.97 0.48
C ASP A 483 28.43 27.78 -0.50
N GLY A 484 27.68 27.90 -1.60
CA GLY A 484 27.51 26.83 -2.59
C GLY A 484 26.77 25.60 -2.05
N GLY A 485 25.84 25.80 -1.10
CA GLY A 485 25.22 24.77 -0.28
C GLY A 485 24.23 23.82 -0.97
N GLY A 486 24.61 23.18 -2.08
CA GLY A 486 23.81 22.18 -2.81
C GLY A 486 23.33 22.65 -4.19
N GLU A 487 22.83 21.70 -5.01
CA GLU A 487 22.46 21.92 -6.42
C GLU A 487 21.43 23.04 -6.63
N LEU A 488 20.44 23.16 -5.74
CA LEU A 488 19.43 24.22 -5.84
C LEU A 488 20.07 25.61 -5.72
N PHE A 489 20.98 25.82 -4.76
CA PHE A 489 21.53 27.13 -4.41
C PHE A 489 22.64 27.59 -5.36
N THR A 490 23.16 26.70 -6.22
CA THR A 490 24.06 27.06 -7.32
C THR A 490 23.31 27.45 -8.60
N ASN A 491 21.98 27.31 -8.64
CA ASN A 491 21.17 27.60 -9.81
C ASN A 491 21.18 29.11 -10.15
N PRO A 492 21.47 29.50 -11.42
CA PRO A 492 21.53 30.91 -11.83
C PRO A 492 20.25 31.71 -11.61
N ILE A 493 19.08 31.06 -11.59
CA ILE A 493 17.79 31.71 -11.37
C ILE A 493 17.71 32.26 -9.94
N LEU A 494 18.20 31.52 -8.95
CA LEU A 494 18.22 31.95 -7.55
C LEU A 494 19.20 33.11 -7.37
N LYS A 495 20.41 32.99 -7.94
CA LYS A 495 21.41 34.06 -7.93
C LYS A 495 20.89 35.36 -8.53
N ARG A 496 20.28 35.28 -9.71
CA ARG A 496 19.68 36.46 -10.39
C ARG A 496 18.58 37.12 -9.57
N PHE A 497 17.81 36.34 -8.81
CA PHE A 497 16.75 36.88 -7.96
C PHE A 497 17.31 37.63 -6.75
N VAL A 498 18.30 37.07 -6.04
CA VAL A 498 18.88 37.73 -4.85
C VAL A 498 19.71 38.97 -5.19
N ASP A 499 20.28 39.01 -6.39
CA ASP A 499 21.05 40.12 -6.95
C ASP A 499 20.17 41.18 -7.64
N ASP A 500 18.83 41.07 -7.55
CA ASP A 500 17.92 42.04 -8.16
C ASP A 500 18.12 43.46 -7.56
N PRO A 501 18.29 44.51 -8.38
CA PRO A 501 18.52 45.88 -7.90
C PRO A 501 17.41 46.41 -6.96
N GLY A 502 16.19 45.89 -7.09
CA GLY A 502 15.06 46.25 -6.24
C GLY A 502 15.17 45.71 -4.81
N LEU A 503 16.04 44.72 -4.57
CA LEU A 503 16.28 44.10 -3.27
C LEU A 503 17.61 44.55 -2.61
N ALA A 504 18.37 45.42 -3.26
CA ALA A 504 19.58 46.01 -2.72
C ALA A 504 19.27 46.88 -1.49
N GLU A 505 20.25 47.02 -0.60
CA GLU A 505 20.13 47.90 0.56
C GLU A 505 19.93 49.35 0.11
N GLY A 506 19.00 50.07 0.76
CA GLY A 506 18.62 51.44 0.38
C GLY A 506 17.73 51.58 -0.85
N ALA A 507 17.43 50.49 -1.58
CA ALA A 507 16.56 50.56 -2.76
C ALA A 507 15.11 50.92 -2.40
N SER A 508 14.48 51.81 -3.19
CA SER A 508 13.07 52.21 -2.97
C SER A 508 12.09 51.03 -2.93
N PRO A 509 12.17 50.01 -3.83
CA PRO A 509 11.24 48.87 -3.77
C PRO A 509 11.38 48.07 -2.47
N ARG A 510 12.61 47.85 -1.99
CA ARG A 510 12.90 47.23 -0.69
C ARG A 510 12.30 48.05 0.46
N ARG A 511 12.43 49.38 0.43
CA ARG A 511 11.83 50.28 1.44
C ARG A 511 10.32 50.14 1.48
N VAL A 512 9.64 50.22 0.34
CA VAL A 512 8.17 50.13 0.27
C VAL A 512 7.67 48.75 0.75
N LEU A 513 8.32 47.65 0.35
CA LEU A 513 7.99 46.32 0.86
C LEU A 513 8.18 46.24 2.37
N ASN A 514 9.28 46.79 2.93
CA ASN A 514 9.50 46.80 4.38
C ASN A 514 8.48 47.65 5.13
N THR A 515 8.17 48.85 4.63
CA THR A 515 7.16 49.74 5.21
C THR A 515 5.78 49.06 5.22
N SER A 516 5.45 48.26 4.20
CA SER A 516 4.17 47.54 4.13
C SER A 516 3.99 46.52 5.28
N HIS A 517 5.10 46.11 5.91
CA HIS A 517 5.08 45.26 7.10
C HIS A 517 4.82 46.01 8.39
N HIS A 518 5.52 47.14 8.57
CA HIS A 518 5.62 47.84 9.84
C HIS A 518 4.62 48.98 9.99
N ASP A 519 4.30 49.65 8.88
CA ASP A 519 3.42 50.80 8.84
C ASP A 519 2.76 50.91 7.45
N LYS A 520 1.84 49.98 7.18
CA LYS A 520 1.10 49.94 5.91
C LYS A 520 0.40 51.28 5.62
N ALA A 521 -0.08 51.98 6.64
CA ALA A 521 -0.92 53.17 6.46
C ALA A 521 -0.16 54.39 5.92
N SER A 522 1.17 54.46 6.13
CA SER A 522 2.01 55.56 5.62
C SER A 522 2.40 55.43 4.15
N ILE A 523 2.14 54.29 3.50
CA ILE A 523 2.41 54.12 2.07
C ILE A 523 1.37 54.91 1.26
N THR A 524 1.86 55.80 0.41
CA THR A 524 1.02 56.57 -0.52
C THR A 524 0.91 55.90 -1.89
N TYR A 525 0.00 56.40 -2.73
CA TYR A 525 -0.10 55.96 -4.12
C TYR A 525 1.21 56.15 -4.90
N ILE A 526 1.87 57.31 -4.73
CA ILE A 526 3.08 57.65 -5.47
C ILE A 526 4.26 56.75 -5.08
N ASP A 527 4.37 56.39 -3.80
CA ASP A 527 5.42 55.47 -3.31
C ASP A 527 5.40 54.13 -4.05
N VAL A 528 4.21 53.57 -4.30
CA VAL A 528 4.05 52.30 -5.03
C VAL A 528 4.17 52.51 -6.53
N LYS A 529 3.70 53.65 -7.05
CA LYS A 529 3.78 53.98 -8.48
C LYS A 529 5.23 54.07 -8.96
N ASP A 530 6.10 54.70 -8.17
CA ASP A 530 7.51 54.89 -8.49
C ASP A 530 8.29 53.57 -8.56
N VAL A 531 7.81 52.51 -7.89
CA VAL A 531 8.46 51.19 -7.82
C VAL A 531 7.71 50.09 -8.58
N GLU A 532 6.64 50.42 -9.30
CA GLU A 532 5.73 49.46 -9.94
C GLU A 532 6.48 48.47 -10.86
N THR A 533 7.41 48.98 -11.67
CA THR A 533 8.20 48.15 -12.60
C THR A 533 9.09 47.14 -11.87
N ALA A 534 9.64 47.52 -10.71
CA ALA A 534 10.41 46.63 -9.86
C ALA A 534 9.50 45.57 -9.23
N PHE A 535 8.30 45.94 -8.77
CA PHE A 535 7.33 45.00 -8.20
C PHE A 535 6.91 43.91 -9.20
N VAL A 536 6.64 44.27 -10.45
CA VAL A 536 6.34 43.30 -11.53
C VAL A 536 7.50 42.34 -11.76
N ARG A 537 8.74 42.85 -11.74
CA ARG A 537 9.95 42.04 -11.90
C ARG A 537 10.16 41.08 -10.74
N LEU A 538 10.02 41.54 -9.49
CA LEU A 538 10.15 40.72 -8.28
C LEU A 538 9.09 39.62 -8.21
N ARG A 539 7.83 39.95 -8.51
CA ARG A 539 6.73 38.98 -8.62
C ARG A 539 7.06 37.85 -9.59
N THR A 540 7.59 38.21 -10.76
CA THR A 540 7.95 37.24 -11.81
C THR A 540 9.21 36.45 -11.46
N GLY A 541 10.18 37.09 -10.80
CA GLY A 541 11.42 36.46 -10.37
C GLY A 541 11.19 35.39 -9.30
N VAL A 542 10.39 35.68 -8.28
CA VAL A 542 10.16 34.73 -7.18
C VAL A 542 9.40 33.48 -7.63
N GLU A 543 8.48 33.62 -8.59
CA GLU A 543 7.78 32.46 -9.17
C GLU A 543 8.74 31.53 -9.93
N LYS A 544 9.71 32.09 -10.67
CA LYS A 544 10.75 31.28 -11.32
C LYS A 544 11.63 30.57 -10.30
N VAL A 545 11.99 31.23 -9.20
CA VAL A 545 12.73 30.61 -8.09
C VAL A 545 11.94 29.45 -7.50
N HIS A 546 10.66 29.67 -7.18
CA HIS A 546 9.80 28.66 -6.59
C HIS A 546 9.51 27.49 -7.56
N GLU A 547 9.44 27.74 -8.86
CA GLU A 547 9.37 26.69 -9.89
C GLU A 547 10.62 25.79 -9.85
N GLN A 548 11.83 26.36 -9.75
CA GLN A 548 13.06 25.56 -9.60
C GLN A 548 13.08 24.77 -8.30
N PHE A 549 12.62 25.35 -7.20
CA PHE A 549 12.49 24.66 -5.93
C PHE A 549 11.55 23.44 -6.03
N ARG A 550 10.38 23.58 -6.65
CA ARG A 550 9.45 22.45 -6.86
C ARG A 550 10.07 21.35 -7.69
N LEU A 551 10.76 21.71 -8.78
CA LEU A 551 11.49 20.77 -9.62
C LEU A 551 12.58 20.04 -8.84
N TYR A 552 13.30 20.74 -7.96
CA TYR A 552 14.32 20.15 -7.09
C TYR A 552 13.71 19.19 -6.06
N ARG A 553 12.64 19.57 -5.37
CA ARG A 553 11.96 18.75 -4.35
C ARG A 553 11.31 17.47 -4.88
N TRP A 554 10.87 17.48 -6.13
CA TRP A 554 10.25 16.31 -6.76
C TRP A 554 11.26 15.32 -7.36
N ARG A 555 12.57 15.59 -7.26
CA ARG A 555 13.64 14.68 -7.67
C ARG A 555 14.02 13.71 -6.55
N GLU A 556 14.43 12.51 -6.93
CA GLU A 556 15.09 11.59 -6.03
C GLU A 556 16.50 12.14 -5.68
N PRO A 557 16.95 12.09 -4.40
CA PRO A 557 18.29 12.55 -4.03
C PRO A 557 19.36 11.85 -4.86
N LEU A 558 20.31 12.61 -5.38
CA LEU A 558 21.39 12.06 -6.20
C LEU A 558 22.24 11.11 -5.34
N ALA A 559 22.14 9.81 -5.59
CA ALA A 559 23.20 8.89 -5.18
C ALA A 559 24.51 9.32 -5.87
N PRO A 560 25.67 9.22 -5.19
CA PRO A 560 26.96 9.48 -5.80
C PRO A 560 27.10 8.62 -7.05
N THR A 561 27.52 9.24 -8.14
CA THR A 561 27.58 8.62 -9.46
C THR A 561 28.69 7.57 -9.47
N ASP A 562 28.34 6.29 -9.33
CA ASP A 562 29.25 5.22 -9.73
C ASP A 562 29.36 5.23 -11.25
N ALA A 563 30.59 5.40 -11.75
CA ALA A 563 30.90 5.46 -13.18
C ALA A 563 30.54 4.16 -13.94
N ALA A 564 30.09 3.11 -13.26
CA ALA A 564 29.75 1.81 -13.83
C ALA A 564 28.36 1.72 -14.51
N ASP A 565 27.45 2.67 -14.27
CA ASP A 565 26.07 2.62 -14.83
C ASP A 565 25.92 3.18 -16.25
N THR A 566 27.02 3.42 -16.96
CA THR A 566 27.04 3.96 -18.33
C THR A 566 27.01 2.90 -19.43
N ASN A 567 26.94 1.60 -19.11
CA ASN A 567 26.78 0.57 -20.13
C ASN A 567 25.36 0.62 -20.72
N VAL A 568 25.26 1.07 -21.98
CA VAL A 568 24.07 0.93 -22.81
C VAL A 568 23.87 -0.57 -23.08
N VAL A 569 22.96 -1.20 -22.34
CA VAL A 569 22.63 -2.62 -22.52
C VAL A 569 21.26 -2.71 -23.17
N PRO A 570 21.17 -3.08 -24.47
CA PRO A 570 19.89 -3.39 -25.13
C PRO A 570 19.11 -4.45 -24.36
N LEU A 571 17.78 -4.38 -24.40
CA LEU A 571 16.95 -5.41 -23.79
C LEU A 571 17.04 -6.73 -24.57
N PRO A 572 16.93 -7.89 -23.90
CA PRO A 572 16.76 -9.16 -24.59
C PRO A 572 15.54 -9.12 -25.52
N VAL A 573 15.78 -9.30 -26.82
CA VAL A 573 14.75 -9.24 -27.86
C VAL A 573 13.94 -10.53 -27.83
N MET A 574 12.62 -10.42 -28.02
CA MET A 574 11.74 -11.56 -28.12
C MET A 574 12.01 -12.38 -29.39
N THR A 575 11.60 -13.66 -29.37
CA THR A 575 11.69 -14.50 -30.57
C THR A 575 10.79 -13.98 -31.69
N ARG A 576 11.29 -13.98 -32.93
CA ARG A 576 10.53 -13.59 -34.11
C ARG A 576 9.28 -14.45 -34.27
N LEU A 577 8.16 -13.81 -34.55
CA LEU A 577 6.87 -14.47 -34.78
C LEU A 577 6.70 -14.79 -36.28
N SER A 578 6.02 -15.91 -36.56
CA SER A 578 5.74 -16.38 -37.91
C SER A 578 4.25 -16.26 -38.20
N PHE A 579 3.78 -15.07 -38.60
CA PHE A 579 2.43 -14.86 -39.10
C PHE A 579 2.38 -13.72 -40.12
N SER A 580 1.35 -13.70 -40.96
CA SER A 580 0.94 -12.54 -41.76
C SER A 580 -0.57 -12.51 -41.84
N VAL A 581 -1.19 -11.40 -41.41
CA VAL A 581 -2.65 -11.25 -41.31
C VAL A 581 -3.10 -9.92 -41.93
N PRO A 582 -4.31 -9.85 -42.50
CA PRO A 582 -4.84 -8.60 -43.03
C PRO A 582 -5.21 -7.61 -41.90
N VAL A 583 -5.01 -6.32 -42.16
CA VAL A 583 -5.51 -5.21 -41.33
C VAL A 583 -6.86 -4.75 -41.91
N CYS A 584 -7.94 -5.05 -41.20
CA CYS A 584 -9.29 -4.63 -41.55
C CYS A 584 -9.51 -3.15 -41.15
N PRO A 585 -9.98 -2.28 -42.06
CA PRO A 585 -10.00 -0.83 -41.82
C PRO A 585 -11.14 -0.32 -40.90
N ASP A 586 -12.08 -1.17 -40.49
CA ASP A 586 -13.38 -0.72 -39.99
C ASP A 586 -13.77 -1.36 -38.65
N ILE A 587 -13.09 -0.99 -37.55
CA ILE A 587 -13.68 -1.16 -36.21
C ILE A 587 -14.04 0.20 -35.61
N ALA A 588 -15.34 0.49 -35.59
CA ALA A 588 -15.93 1.70 -35.01
C ALA A 588 -16.49 1.35 -33.63
N ALA A 589 -16.04 2.04 -32.58
CA ALA A 589 -16.50 1.75 -31.22
C ALA A 589 -17.76 2.57 -30.79
N PHE A 590 -18.53 3.10 -31.74
CA PHE A 590 -19.90 3.60 -31.55
C PHE A 590 -20.78 3.37 -32.81
N VAL A 591 -22.08 3.10 -32.62
CA VAL A 591 -23.07 2.91 -33.70
C VAL A 591 -23.93 4.16 -33.85
N GLY A 592 -23.90 4.75 -35.04
CA GLY A 592 -24.77 5.83 -35.48
C GLY A 592 -24.57 6.07 -36.98
N SER A 593 -25.59 5.78 -37.77
CA SER A 593 -25.63 5.80 -39.24
C SER A 593 -24.90 6.98 -39.92
N ARG A 594 -23.96 6.67 -40.83
CA ARG A 594 -23.50 7.57 -41.90
C ARG A 594 -23.99 7.04 -43.26
N PRO A 595 -24.27 7.92 -44.24
CA PRO A 595 -24.91 7.52 -45.49
C PRO A 595 -23.95 6.69 -46.36
N ALA A 596 -24.54 5.77 -47.13
CA ALA A 596 -23.85 4.90 -48.08
C ALA A 596 -22.82 5.67 -48.92
N GLY A 597 -21.56 5.22 -48.86
CA GLY A 597 -20.48 5.80 -49.66
C GLY A 597 -19.13 5.84 -48.95
N GLY A 598 -18.69 4.72 -48.37
CA GLY A 598 -17.29 4.52 -47.99
C GLY A 598 -16.66 3.58 -49.00
N SER A 599 -16.00 4.15 -50.00
CA SER A 599 -15.29 3.46 -51.08
C SER A 599 -14.42 2.31 -50.55
N GLN A 600 -14.63 1.10 -51.08
CA GLN A 600 -13.61 0.07 -51.15
C GLN A 600 -12.49 0.62 -52.03
N ASP A 601 -11.51 1.28 -51.42
CA ASP A 601 -10.24 1.56 -52.07
C ASP A 601 -9.20 1.82 -50.99
N THR A 602 -8.51 0.75 -50.59
CA THR A 602 -7.09 0.78 -50.25
C THR A 602 -6.60 -0.66 -50.16
N ALA A 603 -5.48 -0.93 -50.82
CA ALA A 603 -4.83 -2.25 -50.86
C ALA A 603 -4.69 -2.85 -49.46
N THR A 604 -4.86 -4.16 -49.36
CA THR A 604 -4.76 -4.98 -48.15
C THR A 604 -3.44 -4.74 -47.42
N GLU A 605 -3.44 -3.77 -46.50
CA GLU A 605 -2.38 -3.60 -45.52
C GLU A 605 -2.29 -4.91 -44.71
N GLN A 606 -1.11 -5.52 -44.69
CA GLN A 606 -0.86 -6.73 -43.91
C GLN A 606 0.00 -6.38 -42.70
N LEU A 607 -0.36 -6.95 -41.56
CA LEU A 607 0.49 -6.97 -40.38
C LEU A 607 1.19 -8.33 -40.34
N ASP A 608 2.51 -8.33 -40.41
CA ASP A 608 3.31 -9.53 -40.30
C ASP A 608 4.17 -9.54 -39.02
N GLY A 609 4.77 -10.71 -38.75
CA GLY A 609 5.63 -10.89 -37.59
C GLY A 609 6.90 -10.02 -37.57
N SER A 610 7.27 -9.35 -38.66
CA SER A 610 8.43 -8.45 -38.69
C SER A 610 8.23 -7.20 -37.83
N TRP A 611 6.98 -6.76 -37.59
CA TRP A 611 6.70 -5.64 -36.68
C TRP A 611 7.21 -5.87 -35.25
N PHE A 612 7.30 -7.14 -34.83
CA PHE A 612 7.75 -7.55 -33.50
C PHE A 612 9.28 -7.70 -33.40
N GLU A 613 10.01 -7.55 -34.51
CA GLU A 613 11.48 -7.56 -34.49
C GLU A 613 12.01 -6.36 -33.68
N GLY A 614 13.06 -6.60 -32.90
CA GLY A 614 13.64 -5.57 -32.02
C GLY A 614 12.74 -5.18 -30.84
N LYS A 615 11.70 -5.95 -30.51
CA LYS A 615 10.84 -5.74 -29.34
C LYS A 615 11.20 -6.66 -28.19
N ALA A 616 10.95 -6.22 -26.96
CA ALA A 616 11.07 -6.96 -25.72
C ALA A 616 9.70 -7.00 -25.01
N LEU A 617 9.49 -7.99 -24.14
CA LEU A 617 8.23 -8.19 -23.43
C LEU A 617 8.39 -7.96 -21.93
N PHE A 618 7.44 -7.23 -21.35
CA PHE A 618 7.40 -6.96 -19.91
C PHE A 618 6.01 -7.23 -19.34
N TYR A 619 5.91 -8.15 -18.40
CA TYR A 619 4.69 -8.37 -17.64
C TYR A 619 4.49 -7.24 -16.62
N VAL A 620 3.36 -6.55 -16.68
CA VAL A 620 3.02 -5.42 -15.82
C VAL A 620 2.35 -5.92 -14.54
N ARG A 621 2.96 -5.68 -13.37
CA ARG A 621 2.52 -6.20 -12.07
C ARG A 621 1.65 -5.23 -11.27
N GLY A 622 1.66 -3.95 -11.63
CA GLY A 622 0.96 -2.89 -10.90
C GLY A 622 0.09 -2.05 -11.82
N GLU A 623 -0.90 -1.35 -11.24
CA GLU A 623 -1.78 -0.46 -12.00
C GLU A 623 -1.11 0.90 -12.30
N THR A 624 0.13 0.90 -12.81
CA THR A 624 0.96 2.10 -12.96
C THR A 624 0.82 2.76 -14.34
N LEU A 625 0.31 2.04 -15.33
CA LEU A 625 0.03 2.52 -16.69
C LEU A 625 -1.47 2.81 -16.92
N GLY A 626 -2.27 2.69 -15.86
CA GLY A 626 -3.71 2.98 -15.85
C GLY A 626 -4.49 2.17 -16.87
N PHE A 627 -5.42 2.85 -17.54
CA PHE A 627 -6.31 2.23 -18.53
C PHE A 627 -5.63 1.90 -19.86
N ALA A 628 -4.41 2.38 -20.12
CA ALA A 628 -3.69 2.05 -21.35
C ALA A 628 -3.15 0.62 -21.30
N ILE A 629 -2.49 0.23 -20.21
CA ILE A 629 -2.03 -1.15 -19.99
C ILE A 629 -2.48 -1.61 -18.61
N PRO A 630 -3.52 -2.45 -18.51
CA PRO A 630 -4.01 -2.93 -17.23
C PRO A 630 -2.98 -3.83 -16.54
N SER A 631 -3.06 -3.92 -15.21
CA SER A 631 -2.26 -4.88 -14.45
C SER A 631 -2.56 -6.31 -14.93
N GLY A 632 -1.52 -7.12 -15.08
CA GLY A 632 -1.59 -8.47 -15.63
C GLY A 632 -1.49 -8.56 -17.16
N ALA A 633 -1.33 -7.44 -17.87
CA ALA A 633 -1.01 -7.43 -19.29
C ALA A 633 0.51 -7.46 -19.53
N VAL A 634 0.91 -7.80 -20.76
CA VAL A 634 2.30 -7.76 -21.22
C VAL A 634 2.49 -6.52 -22.09
N ALA A 635 3.40 -5.63 -21.72
CA ALA A 635 3.81 -4.50 -22.53
C ALA A 635 4.79 -4.93 -23.64
N LEU A 636 4.57 -4.44 -24.85
CA LEU A 636 5.48 -4.55 -25.99
C LEU A 636 6.40 -3.33 -26.00
N VAL A 637 7.70 -3.56 -25.89
CA VAL A 637 8.69 -2.50 -25.63
C VAL A 637 9.75 -2.52 -26.71
N GLU A 638 10.21 -1.37 -27.18
CA GLU A 638 11.41 -1.31 -28.03
C GLU A 638 12.65 -1.72 -27.25
N ALA A 639 13.45 -2.64 -27.81
CA ALA A 639 14.63 -3.16 -27.13
C ALA A 639 15.78 -2.15 -27.05
N GLU A 640 15.79 -1.17 -27.97
CA GLU A 640 16.74 -0.07 -27.97
C GLU A 640 16.29 1.07 -27.03
N PRO A 641 17.21 1.64 -26.24
CA PRO A 641 16.90 2.79 -25.41
C PRO A 641 16.64 4.03 -26.28
N TYR A 642 15.71 4.88 -25.84
CA TYR A 642 15.31 6.07 -26.59
C TYR A 642 15.27 7.31 -25.68
N PRO A 643 15.45 8.53 -26.23
CA PRO A 643 15.63 9.76 -25.44
C PRO A 643 14.36 10.26 -24.71
N GLY A 644 13.22 9.59 -24.88
CA GLY A 644 11.96 9.97 -24.23
C GLY A 644 11.28 11.17 -24.88
N ARG A 645 10.00 11.02 -25.26
CA ARG A 645 9.13 12.13 -25.66
C ARG A 645 8.04 12.33 -24.60
N ASP A 646 7.66 13.57 -24.37
CA ASP A 646 6.60 13.91 -23.41
C ASP A 646 5.35 13.06 -23.63
N ARG A 647 4.77 12.57 -22.53
CA ARG A 647 3.57 11.73 -22.43
C ARG A 647 3.68 10.31 -22.98
N ASN A 648 4.85 9.85 -23.42
CA ASN A 648 5.02 8.46 -23.84
C ASN A 648 4.87 7.47 -22.68
N LEU A 649 4.39 6.26 -22.98
CA LEU A 649 4.44 5.14 -22.06
C LEU A 649 5.84 4.51 -22.13
N VAL A 650 6.45 4.24 -20.98
CA VAL A 650 7.84 3.77 -20.92
C VAL A 650 8.05 2.67 -19.89
N ILE A 651 8.95 1.75 -20.22
CA ILE A 651 9.69 0.98 -19.22
C ILE A 651 10.95 1.76 -18.90
N ALA A 652 11.15 2.09 -17.63
CA ALA A 652 12.34 2.79 -17.16
C ALA A 652 13.16 1.87 -16.26
N ARG A 653 14.47 1.79 -16.50
CA ARG A 653 15.42 1.06 -15.65
C ARG A 653 16.30 2.03 -14.88
N HIS A 654 16.35 1.85 -13.56
CA HIS A 654 17.17 2.64 -12.64
C HIS A 654 17.65 1.74 -11.49
N GLN A 655 18.97 1.58 -11.31
CA GLN A 655 19.57 0.84 -10.18
C GLN A 655 18.94 -0.55 -9.93
N GLY A 656 18.74 -1.34 -10.99
CA GLY A 656 18.12 -2.67 -10.90
C GLY A 656 16.59 -2.68 -10.78
N ASN A 657 15.95 -1.53 -10.52
CA ASN A 657 14.48 -1.39 -10.53
C ASN A 657 13.95 -1.20 -11.96
N VAL A 658 12.82 -1.85 -12.24
CA VAL A 658 12.08 -1.72 -13.51
C VAL A 658 10.74 -1.05 -13.22
N LEU A 659 10.55 0.15 -13.74
CA LEU A 659 9.34 0.95 -13.61
C LEU A 659 8.54 0.93 -14.91
N ALA A 660 7.22 1.01 -14.81
CA ALA A 660 6.32 1.02 -15.96
C ALA A 660 5.37 2.19 -15.82
N ARG A 661 5.70 3.33 -16.45
CA ARG A 661 5.07 4.63 -16.15
C ARG A 661 4.89 5.50 -17.37
N ARG A 662 4.17 6.61 -17.21
CA ARG A 662 4.08 7.66 -18.22
C ARG A 662 5.20 8.68 -18.01
N LEU A 663 5.97 8.92 -19.06
CA LEU A 663 6.99 9.95 -19.10
C LEU A 663 6.36 11.34 -19.20
N VAL A 664 6.82 12.26 -18.38
CA VAL A 664 6.54 13.69 -18.46
C VAL A 664 7.87 14.41 -18.64
N LYS A 665 8.04 15.07 -19.78
CA LYS A 665 9.27 15.77 -20.18
C LYS A 665 8.90 17.13 -20.76
N ALA A 666 9.09 18.19 -19.99
CA ALA A 666 8.82 19.54 -20.48
C ALA A 666 9.92 20.00 -21.46
N PRO A 667 9.60 20.77 -22.50
CA PRO A 667 10.63 21.34 -23.37
C PRO A 667 11.65 22.17 -22.57
N GLY A 668 12.92 21.78 -22.62
CA GLY A 668 14.01 22.44 -21.88
C GLY A 668 14.15 22.05 -20.41
N SER A 669 13.47 20.99 -19.93
CA SER A 669 13.67 20.49 -18.58
C SER A 669 15.04 19.82 -18.43
N LEU A 670 15.71 20.07 -17.29
CA LEU A 670 17.00 19.45 -16.92
C LEU A 670 16.85 17.98 -16.45
N GLY A 671 15.66 17.39 -16.55
CA GLY A 671 15.36 16.04 -16.08
C GLY A 671 14.01 15.55 -16.61
N ILE A 672 13.66 14.33 -16.22
CA ILE A 672 12.44 13.62 -16.64
C ILE A 672 11.60 13.22 -15.44
N SER A 673 10.27 13.21 -15.57
CA SER A 673 9.37 12.72 -14.52
C SER A 673 8.62 11.47 -15.00
N LEU A 674 8.50 10.47 -14.13
CA LEU A 674 7.79 9.21 -14.37
C LEU A 674 6.55 9.14 -13.47
N ALA A 675 5.40 9.39 -14.08
CA ALA A 675 4.10 9.44 -13.42
C ALA A 675 3.40 8.07 -13.50
N ALA A 676 2.95 7.58 -12.35
CA ALA A 676 2.05 6.43 -12.30
C ALA A 676 0.60 6.89 -12.53
N GLN A 677 -0.16 6.12 -13.30
CA GLN A 677 -1.58 6.38 -13.60
C GLN A 677 -2.47 5.37 -12.86
N THR A 678 -2.53 5.43 -11.54
CA THR A 678 -3.33 4.49 -10.74
C THR A 678 -4.84 4.71 -10.96
N PRO A 679 -5.62 3.69 -11.34
CA PRO A 679 -7.08 3.75 -11.42
C PRO A 679 -7.75 3.99 -10.05
N ASP A 680 -7.23 3.42 -8.96
CA ASP A 680 -7.68 3.68 -7.59
C ASP A 680 -6.91 4.85 -6.96
N PRO A 681 -7.56 6.01 -6.70
CA PRO A 681 -6.91 7.18 -6.14
C PRO A 681 -6.52 7.02 -4.66
N ARG A 682 -6.99 5.96 -3.98
CA ARG A 682 -6.64 5.69 -2.57
C ARG A 682 -5.28 5.00 -2.41
N THR A 683 -4.71 4.50 -3.49
CA THR A 683 -3.39 3.86 -3.52
C THR A 683 -2.44 4.60 -4.48
N PRO A 684 -2.27 5.93 -4.32
CA PRO A 684 -1.49 6.71 -5.26
C PRO A 684 -0.02 6.29 -5.20
N ARG A 685 0.60 6.12 -6.36
CA ARG A 685 2.05 5.96 -6.48
C ARG A 685 2.66 7.33 -6.80
N PRO A 686 3.71 7.76 -6.08
CA PRO A 686 4.29 9.08 -6.27
C PRO A 686 4.90 9.21 -7.66
N THR A 687 4.76 10.38 -8.28
CA THR A 687 5.52 10.72 -9.49
C THR A 687 6.99 10.90 -9.10
N MET A 688 7.90 10.26 -9.82
CA MET A 688 9.33 10.28 -9.51
C MET A 688 10.07 11.09 -10.57
N THR A 689 10.93 12.04 -10.18
CA THR A 689 11.73 12.82 -11.13
C THR A 689 13.18 12.39 -11.06
N TYR A 690 13.79 12.22 -12.23
CA TYR A 690 15.15 11.75 -12.40
C TYR A 690 15.96 12.70 -13.28
N ASP A 691 17.26 12.70 -13.07
CA ASP A 691 18.21 13.17 -14.08
C ASP A 691 18.14 12.25 -15.30
N GLU A 692 18.05 12.84 -16.50
CA GLU A 692 17.96 12.09 -17.76
C GLU A 692 19.15 11.14 -17.97
N SER A 693 20.34 11.51 -17.46
CA SER A 693 21.55 10.68 -17.55
C SER A 693 21.49 9.42 -16.69
N LYS A 694 20.67 9.40 -15.65
CA LYS A 694 20.61 8.33 -14.63
C LYS A 694 19.57 7.26 -14.92
N VAL A 695 18.62 7.51 -15.82
CA VAL A 695 17.55 6.57 -16.15
C VAL A 695 17.66 6.12 -17.60
N ARG A 696 17.46 4.82 -17.83
CA ARG A 696 17.33 4.28 -19.19
C ARG A 696 15.86 4.09 -19.51
N LEU A 697 15.42 4.72 -20.60
CA LEU A 697 14.03 4.69 -21.05
C LEU A 697 13.90 3.79 -22.26
N TYR A 698 12.89 2.92 -22.23
CA TYR A 698 12.49 2.06 -23.32
C TYR A 698 11.03 2.34 -23.65
N ARG A 699 10.73 2.52 -24.93
CA ARG A 699 9.40 2.96 -25.37
C ARG A 699 8.43 1.79 -25.37
N ILE A 700 7.25 1.97 -24.78
CA ILE A 700 6.16 1.01 -24.89
C ILE A 700 5.36 1.33 -26.16
N VAL A 701 5.27 0.37 -27.06
CA VAL A 701 4.64 0.50 -28.39
C VAL A 701 3.37 -0.33 -28.54
N GLY A 702 3.01 -1.13 -27.53
CA GLY A 702 1.77 -1.90 -27.52
C GLY A 702 1.57 -2.69 -26.23
N ALA A 703 0.48 -3.44 -26.16
CA ALA A 703 0.13 -4.30 -25.05
C ALA A 703 -0.56 -5.58 -25.52
N ILE A 704 -0.30 -6.69 -24.83
CA ILE A 704 -0.94 -8.00 -25.03
C ILE A 704 -1.74 -8.35 -23.76
N PHE A 705 -3.00 -8.68 -23.94
CA PHE A 705 -3.91 -9.10 -22.88
C PHE A 705 -3.76 -10.60 -22.64
N THR A 706 -2.95 -10.95 -21.65
CA THR A 706 -2.57 -12.34 -21.38
C THR A 706 -3.37 -12.97 -20.24
N ASP A 707 -3.48 -14.30 -20.28
CA ASP A 707 -3.95 -15.12 -19.18
C ASP A 707 -2.79 -15.79 -18.40
N MET A 708 -1.54 -15.41 -18.68
CA MET A 708 -0.39 -16.01 -18.01
C MET A 708 -0.40 -15.71 -16.50
N PRO A 709 0.02 -16.67 -15.66
CA PRO A 709 0.19 -16.40 -14.23
C PRO A 709 1.30 -15.36 -14.00
N PRO A 710 1.21 -14.53 -12.94
CA PRO A 710 2.25 -13.54 -12.63
C PRO A 710 3.61 -14.22 -12.44
N PRO A 711 4.71 -13.68 -13.01
CA PRO A 711 6.05 -14.23 -12.83
C PRO A 711 6.44 -14.32 -11.34
N LEU A 712 7.13 -15.39 -10.93
CA LEU A 712 7.53 -15.58 -9.53
C LEU A 712 8.69 -14.67 -9.09
N ALA A 713 9.51 -14.20 -10.04
CA ALA A 713 10.66 -13.32 -9.79
C ALA A 713 10.38 -11.86 -10.18
N GLY A 714 10.97 -10.91 -9.44
CA GLY A 714 10.95 -9.47 -9.73
C GLY A 714 10.25 -8.63 -8.66
N SER A 715 10.89 -7.53 -8.25
CA SER A 715 10.42 -6.58 -7.23
C SER A 715 9.89 -5.26 -7.80
N GLY A 716 9.91 -5.07 -9.13
CA GLY A 716 9.53 -3.83 -9.82
C GLY A 716 8.06 -3.75 -10.25
N GLU A 717 7.70 -2.66 -10.93
CA GLU A 717 6.36 -2.44 -11.51
C GLU A 717 6.13 -3.29 -12.76
N ALA A 718 7.20 -3.72 -13.39
CA ALA A 718 7.19 -4.68 -14.49
C ALA A 718 8.33 -5.69 -14.38
N THR A 719 8.13 -6.88 -14.93
CA THR A 719 9.12 -7.96 -14.98
C THR A 719 9.33 -8.38 -16.43
N PRO A 720 10.59 -8.53 -16.92
CA PRO A 720 10.83 -9.06 -18.25
C PRO A 720 10.31 -10.50 -18.38
N VAL A 721 9.72 -10.81 -19.53
CA VAL A 721 9.25 -12.17 -19.87
C VAL A 721 9.72 -12.53 -21.28
N ASP A 722 9.91 -13.82 -21.55
CA ASP A 722 10.46 -14.25 -22.84
C ASP A 722 9.37 -14.50 -23.89
N THR A 723 8.15 -14.82 -23.46
CA THR A 723 7.04 -15.20 -24.35
C THR A 723 5.68 -14.71 -23.86
N ALA A 724 4.77 -14.48 -24.81
CA ALA A 724 3.35 -14.25 -24.56
C ALA A 724 2.53 -15.21 -25.47
N PRO A 725 1.86 -16.23 -24.92
CA PRO A 725 1.19 -17.28 -25.70
C PRO A 725 0.14 -16.76 -26.70
N GLU A 726 -0.47 -15.61 -26.40
CA GLU A 726 -1.50 -14.99 -27.23
C GLU A 726 -0.95 -14.54 -28.58
N LEU A 727 0.34 -14.20 -28.68
CA LEU A 727 0.97 -13.77 -29.93
C LEU A 727 0.96 -14.85 -31.02
N ALA A 728 0.96 -16.13 -30.63
CA ALA A 728 0.88 -17.25 -31.57
C ALA A 728 -0.55 -17.49 -32.11
N ARG A 729 -1.56 -16.77 -31.59
CA ARG A 729 -2.98 -16.95 -31.92
C ARG A 729 -3.56 -15.79 -32.73
N ILE A 730 -2.73 -14.89 -33.23
CA ILE A 730 -3.15 -13.74 -34.03
C ILE A 730 -3.64 -14.25 -35.40
N GLU A 731 -4.89 -13.95 -35.74
CA GLU A 731 -5.51 -14.33 -37.02
C GLU A 731 -5.90 -13.14 -37.89
N VAL A 732 -6.10 -11.96 -37.27
CA VAL A 732 -6.55 -10.74 -37.96
C VAL A 732 -6.13 -9.51 -37.16
N ALA A 733 -6.03 -8.36 -37.83
CA ALA A 733 -5.82 -7.07 -37.19
C ALA A 733 -6.93 -6.09 -37.58
N TYR A 734 -7.27 -5.14 -36.71
CA TYR A 734 -8.27 -4.10 -37.02
C TYR A 734 -7.73 -2.72 -36.71
N ARG A 735 -7.97 -1.77 -37.62
CA ARG A 735 -7.65 -0.36 -37.40
C ARG A 735 -8.81 0.35 -36.70
N VAL A 736 -8.52 0.97 -35.56
CA VAL A 736 -9.52 1.73 -34.79
C VAL A 736 -9.76 3.08 -35.46
N ARG A 737 -11.02 3.45 -35.70
CA ARG A 737 -11.36 4.74 -36.33
C ARG A 737 -11.84 5.82 -35.36
N GLU A 738 -12.35 5.47 -34.19
CA GLU A 738 -13.07 6.39 -33.29
C GLU A 738 -12.52 6.41 -31.85
N ASP A 739 -12.85 7.46 -31.09
CA ASP A 739 -12.32 7.75 -29.75
C ASP A 739 -12.96 6.94 -28.60
N SER A 740 -13.87 6.02 -28.91
CA SER A 740 -14.70 5.33 -27.92
C SER A 740 -13.94 4.28 -27.09
N ALA A 741 -12.74 3.88 -27.52
CA ALA A 741 -11.83 3.04 -26.75
C ALA A 741 -10.78 3.85 -25.96
N VAL A 742 -10.82 5.19 -25.99
CA VAL A 742 -9.83 6.03 -25.29
C VAL A 742 -10.02 5.94 -23.77
N PRO A 743 -8.94 5.72 -22.98
CA PRO A 743 -7.53 5.79 -23.37
C PRO A 743 -6.87 4.44 -23.69
N LEU A 744 -7.62 3.33 -23.75
CA LEU A 744 -7.06 2.01 -24.07
C LEU A 744 -6.51 1.97 -25.50
N VAL A 745 -7.26 2.51 -26.47
CA VAL A 745 -6.86 2.58 -27.88
C VAL A 745 -7.29 3.93 -28.47
N LEU A 746 -6.39 4.60 -29.18
CA LEU A 746 -6.61 5.85 -29.91
C LEU A 746 -7.01 5.57 -31.37
N PRO A 747 -7.72 6.48 -32.04
CA PRO A 747 -7.92 6.40 -33.50
C PRO A 747 -6.60 6.24 -34.25
N GLY A 748 -6.60 5.39 -35.27
CA GLY A 748 -5.45 5.05 -36.10
C GLY A 748 -4.63 3.86 -35.59
N GLN A 749 -4.76 3.49 -34.30
CA GLN A 749 -4.07 2.35 -33.70
C GLN A 749 -4.69 1.02 -34.11
N VAL A 750 -3.93 -0.08 -33.93
CA VAL A 750 -4.33 -1.42 -34.38
C VAL A 750 -4.64 -2.31 -33.19
N ILE A 751 -5.72 -3.07 -33.25
CA ILE A 751 -6.01 -4.15 -32.32
C ILE A 751 -5.77 -5.52 -32.97
N LEU A 752 -5.32 -6.48 -32.18
CA LEU A 752 -5.00 -7.83 -32.62
C LEU A 752 -6.16 -8.77 -32.28
N GLY A 753 -6.75 -9.41 -33.28
CA GLY A 753 -7.83 -10.37 -33.14
C GLY A 753 -7.33 -11.82 -33.24
N GLY A 754 -7.85 -12.67 -32.36
CA GLY A 754 -7.60 -14.10 -32.39
C GLY A 754 -8.69 -14.89 -33.13
N THR A 755 -8.86 -16.13 -32.69
CA THR A 755 -9.86 -17.08 -33.19
C THR A 755 -11.27 -16.51 -33.21
N GLU A 756 -12.01 -16.83 -34.27
CA GLU A 756 -13.44 -16.54 -34.37
C GLU A 756 -14.26 -17.34 -33.35
N LEU A 757 -15.18 -16.64 -32.70
CA LEU A 757 -16.00 -17.12 -31.61
C LEU A 757 -17.41 -17.40 -32.10
N ARG A 758 -17.98 -18.53 -31.69
CA ARG A 758 -19.41 -18.83 -31.90
C ARG A 758 -20.24 -18.24 -30.76
N SER A 759 -21.55 -18.11 -30.96
CA SER A 759 -22.48 -17.55 -29.96
C SER A 759 -22.37 -18.22 -28.59
N GLY A 760 -22.17 -19.54 -28.53
CA GLY A 760 -21.99 -20.30 -27.28
C GLY A 760 -20.65 -20.06 -26.57
N ASP A 761 -19.61 -19.59 -27.28
CA ASP A 761 -18.28 -19.36 -26.70
C ASP A 761 -18.18 -18.01 -25.97
N ILE A 762 -19.13 -17.10 -26.24
CA ILE A 762 -19.16 -15.75 -25.66
C ILE A 762 -19.45 -15.78 -24.17
N ASP A 763 -20.21 -16.77 -23.70
CA ASP A 763 -20.55 -16.93 -22.28
C ASP A 763 -19.30 -17.08 -21.41
N ALA A 764 -18.28 -17.78 -21.90
CA ALA A 764 -17.00 -18.00 -21.19
C ALA A 764 -16.07 -16.77 -21.20
N LEU A 765 -16.44 -15.71 -21.93
CA LEU A 765 -15.62 -14.53 -22.15
C LEU A 765 -16.13 -13.28 -21.42
N GLU A 766 -17.04 -13.43 -20.47
CA GLU A 766 -17.49 -12.31 -19.64
C GLU A 766 -16.29 -11.55 -19.03
N GLY A 767 -16.31 -10.22 -19.15
CA GLY A 767 -15.23 -9.31 -18.76
C GLY A 767 -14.10 -9.17 -19.78
N ARG A 768 -14.06 -9.95 -20.87
CA ARG A 768 -13.01 -9.93 -21.89
C ARG A 768 -13.31 -8.99 -23.05
N LEU A 769 -12.24 -8.56 -23.73
CA LEU A 769 -12.31 -7.65 -24.87
C LEU A 769 -12.55 -8.43 -26.17
N VAL A 770 -13.51 -7.96 -26.97
CA VAL A 770 -13.93 -8.60 -28.21
C VAL A 770 -14.17 -7.57 -29.31
N ALA A 771 -13.85 -7.98 -30.54
CA ALA A 771 -14.28 -7.33 -31.77
C ALA A 771 -15.52 -8.07 -32.25
N VAL A 772 -16.66 -7.39 -32.35
CA VAL A 772 -17.95 -7.98 -32.74
C VAL A 772 -18.36 -7.42 -34.08
N THR A 773 -18.58 -8.28 -35.06
CA THR A 773 -19.13 -7.93 -36.37
C THR A 773 -20.63 -8.14 -36.33
N LEU A 774 -21.39 -7.12 -36.72
CA LEU A 774 -22.84 -7.14 -36.82
C LEU A 774 -23.28 -7.63 -38.20
N ASP A 775 -24.54 -8.04 -38.31
CA ASP A 775 -25.20 -8.49 -39.54
C ASP A 775 -25.25 -7.42 -40.65
N ASP A 776 -25.24 -6.14 -40.27
CA ASP A 776 -25.11 -5.00 -41.18
C ASP A 776 -23.67 -4.75 -41.68
N GLY A 777 -22.71 -5.57 -41.25
CA GLY A 777 -21.29 -5.47 -41.61
C GLY A 777 -20.47 -4.54 -40.72
N THR A 778 -21.08 -3.85 -39.76
CA THR A 778 -20.38 -2.95 -38.82
C THR A 778 -19.59 -3.78 -37.81
N SER A 779 -18.29 -3.47 -37.62
CA SER A 779 -17.51 -4.05 -36.52
C SER A 779 -17.37 -3.08 -35.35
N ILE A 780 -17.57 -3.57 -34.14
CA ILE A 780 -17.46 -2.80 -32.90
C ILE A 780 -16.45 -3.43 -31.94
N PHE A 781 -15.78 -2.58 -31.15
CA PHE A 781 -14.85 -3.04 -30.11
C PHE A 781 -15.46 -2.82 -28.73
N LYS A 782 -15.71 -3.91 -27.98
CA LYS A 782 -16.42 -3.88 -26.69
C LYS A 782 -15.90 -4.92 -25.70
N ARG A 783 -16.28 -4.77 -24.43
CA ARG A 783 -16.09 -5.81 -23.41
C ARG A 783 -17.35 -6.65 -23.30
N VAL A 784 -17.22 -7.97 -23.21
CA VAL A 784 -18.37 -8.86 -23.03
C VAL A 784 -18.95 -8.66 -21.63
N GLY A 785 -20.18 -8.19 -21.52
CA GLY A 785 -20.91 -8.09 -20.25
C GLY A 785 -21.91 -9.24 -20.08
N ALA A 786 -22.74 -9.15 -19.05
CA ALA A 786 -23.68 -10.20 -18.68
C ALA A 786 -24.82 -10.43 -19.71
N ARG A 787 -25.31 -11.66 -19.74
CA ARG A 787 -26.51 -12.09 -20.49
C ARG A 787 -27.78 -11.52 -19.84
N LEU A 788 -28.76 -11.11 -20.62
CA LEU A 788 -30.06 -10.68 -20.07
C LEU A 788 -30.90 -11.88 -19.61
N SER A 789 -31.68 -11.70 -18.55
CA SER A 789 -32.47 -12.76 -17.92
C SER A 789 -33.74 -13.12 -18.68
N GLY A 790 -34.19 -14.38 -18.54
CA GLY A 790 -35.50 -14.84 -19.00
C GLY A 790 -35.62 -14.99 -20.52
N SER A 791 -36.74 -14.55 -21.10
CA SER A 791 -37.00 -14.63 -22.56
C SER A 791 -36.05 -13.78 -23.41
N LEU A 792 -35.30 -12.87 -22.79
CA LEU A 792 -34.29 -12.04 -23.43
C LEU A 792 -32.89 -12.66 -23.41
N GLY A 793 -32.76 -13.95 -23.11
CA GLY A 793 -31.47 -14.64 -23.07
C GLY A 793 -30.70 -14.58 -24.41
N HIS A 794 -31.33 -14.31 -25.53
CA HIS A 794 -30.62 -14.10 -26.80
C HIS A 794 -29.92 -12.73 -26.89
N LEU A 795 -30.13 -11.84 -25.90
CA LEU A 795 -29.53 -10.50 -25.82
C LEU A 795 -28.42 -10.46 -24.77
N ARG A 796 -27.33 -9.77 -25.10
CA ARG A 796 -26.20 -9.57 -24.19
C ARG A 796 -25.77 -8.11 -24.17
N LEU A 797 -25.37 -7.63 -22.98
CA LEU A 797 -24.77 -6.32 -22.82
C LEU A 797 -23.30 -6.39 -23.21
N PHE A 798 -22.88 -5.54 -24.13
CA PHE A 798 -21.49 -5.29 -24.49
C PHE A 798 -21.07 -3.95 -23.89
N GLU A 799 -20.17 -4.00 -22.92
CA GLU A 799 -19.76 -2.85 -22.11
C GLU A 799 -18.75 -1.96 -22.84
N ALA A 800 -18.76 -0.68 -22.48
CA ALA A 800 -17.75 0.28 -22.92
C ALA A 800 -16.36 -0.08 -22.36
N ILE A 801 -15.31 0.13 -23.17
CA ILE A 801 -13.93 -0.17 -22.80
C ILE A 801 -13.15 1.09 -22.39
N GLY A 802 -13.51 2.25 -22.97
CA GLY A 802 -12.89 3.55 -22.68
C GLY A 802 -13.80 4.50 -21.90
N GLY A 803 -13.26 5.66 -21.50
CA GLY A 803 -14.00 6.70 -20.79
C GLY A 803 -15.01 7.45 -21.67
N LEU A 804 -14.88 7.35 -23.00
CA LEU A 804 -15.72 8.03 -23.99
C LEU A 804 -16.73 7.11 -24.69
N GLY A 805 -16.60 5.79 -24.55
CA GLY A 805 -17.50 4.82 -25.18
C GLY A 805 -18.80 4.59 -24.41
N SER A 806 -19.85 4.14 -25.11
CA SER A 806 -21.10 3.67 -24.50
C SER A 806 -21.25 2.15 -24.60
N SER A 807 -21.91 1.54 -23.62
CA SER A 807 -22.34 0.14 -23.68
C SER A 807 -23.51 -0.03 -24.68
N MET A 808 -23.72 -1.25 -25.18
CA MET A 808 -24.75 -1.59 -26.18
C MET A 808 -25.32 -2.97 -25.94
N VAL A 809 -26.60 -3.16 -26.24
CA VAL A 809 -27.24 -4.49 -26.21
C VAL A 809 -27.26 -5.06 -27.63
N ILE A 810 -26.79 -6.29 -27.78
CA ILE A 810 -26.66 -6.98 -29.07
C ILE A 810 -27.29 -8.36 -28.95
N ALA A 811 -28.02 -8.77 -29.99
CA ALA A 811 -28.55 -10.12 -30.09
C ALA A 811 -27.43 -11.07 -30.53
N THR A 812 -27.14 -12.09 -29.71
CA THR A 812 -26.11 -13.10 -30.02
C THR A 812 -26.59 -14.13 -31.05
N GLU A 813 -27.90 -14.20 -31.30
CA GLU A 813 -28.54 -15.06 -32.29
C GLU A 813 -29.80 -14.39 -32.84
N ALA A 814 -30.16 -14.69 -34.09
CA ALA A 814 -31.38 -14.19 -34.72
C ALA A 814 -32.62 -14.92 -34.16
N VAL A 815 -33.61 -14.16 -33.69
CA VAL A 815 -34.88 -14.70 -33.17
C VAL A 815 -36.05 -14.15 -33.99
N ASN A 816 -36.91 -15.04 -34.49
CA ASN A 816 -38.09 -14.67 -35.28
C ASN A 816 -39.07 -13.83 -34.46
N GLY A 817 -39.35 -12.60 -34.91
CA GLY A 817 -40.29 -11.66 -34.28
C GLY A 817 -39.70 -10.70 -33.24
N GLY A 818 -38.36 -10.62 -33.12
CA GLY A 818 -37.67 -9.69 -32.21
C GLY A 818 -37.61 -8.24 -32.69
N THR A 819 -37.54 -7.31 -31.74
CA THR A 819 -37.36 -5.85 -31.91
C THR A 819 -36.09 -5.47 -32.69
N SER A 820 -36.01 -4.23 -33.20
CA SER A 820 -34.92 -3.67 -34.04
C SER A 820 -33.56 -3.53 -33.32
N MET A 821 -33.00 -4.63 -32.82
CA MET A 821 -31.69 -4.67 -32.15
C MET A 821 -30.63 -5.22 -33.10
N PRO A 822 -29.38 -4.73 -33.06
CA PRO A 822 -28.31 -5.26 -33.89
C PRO A 822 -28.05 -6.74 -33.60
N VAL A 823 -27.87 -7.55 -34.64
CA VAL A 823 -27.58 -8.98 -34.51
C VAL A 823 -26.10 -9.21 -34.77
N MET A 824 -25.46 -10.01 -33.93
CA MET A 824 -24.08 -10.41 -34.12
C MET A 824 -23.96 -11.42 -35.26
N ALA A 825 -23.12 -11.10 -36.25
CA ALA A 825 -22.70 -12.03 -37.29
C ALA A 825 -21.50 -12.88 -36.85
N SER A 826 -20.50 -12.25 -36.22
CA SER A 826 -19.34 -12.95 -35.67
C SER A 826 -18.70 -12.16 -34.53
N ALA A 827 -17.88 -12.82 -33.71
CA ALA A 827 -17.05 -12.14 -32.71
C ALA A 827 -15.65 -12.74 -32.71
N ARG A 828 -14.65 -11.94 -32.34
CA ARG A 828 -13.25 -12.37 -32.16
C ARG A 828 -12.71 -11.86 -30.85
N ARG A 829 -11.97 -12.71 -30.14
CA ARG A 829 -11.26 -12.29 -28.92
C ARG A 829 -10.17 -11.29 -29.32
N VAL A 830 -10.10 -10.17 -28.62
CA VAL A 830 -9.01 -9.21 -28.78
C VAL A 830 -7.84 -9.61 -27.88
N LEU A 831 -6.69 -9.85 -28.49
CA LEU A 831 -5.48 -10.37 -27.88
C LEU A 831 -4.53 -9.25 -27.46
N GLY A 832 -4.63 -8.07 -28.07
CA GLY A 832 -3.74 -6.94 -27.75
C GLY A 832 -4.00 -5.71 -28.61
N VAL A 833 -3.20 -4.67 -28.37
CA VAL A 833 -3.25 -3.36 -29.03
C VAL A 833 -1.83 -2.93 -29.39
N LEU A 834 -1.67 -2.41 -30.60
CA LEU A 834 -0.46 -1.77 -31.10
C LEU A 834 -0.70 -0.26 -31.15
N TYR A 835 0.09 0.50 -30.39
CA TYR A 835 -0.08 1.95 -30.27
C TYR A 835 0.56 2.74 -31.40
N GLU A 836 1.51 2.13 -32.09
CA GLU A 836 2.18 2.71 -33.24
C GLU A 836 2.35 1.64 -34.33
N LEU A 837 2.03 2.01 -35.56
CA LEU A 837 2.46 1.31 -36.76
C LEU A 837 3.70 2.03 -37.31
N PRO A 838 4.54 1.36 -38.12
CA PRO A 838 5.64 2.01 -38.84
C PRO A 838 5.18 3.21 -39.68
#